data_AF-A0A1Y1XMT2-F1
#
_entry.id   AF-A0A1Y1XMT2-F1
#
_cell.length_a   1.000
_cell.length_b   1.000
_cell.length_c   1.000
_cell.angle_alpha   90.00
_cell.angle_beta   90.00
_cell.angle_gamma   90.00
#
_symmetry.space_group_name_H-M   'P 1'
#
loop_
_entity.id
_entity.type
_entity.pdbx_description
1 polymer ?
#
loop_
_entity_poly.entity_id
_entity_poly.type
_entity_poly.pdbx_seq_one_letter_code
_entity_poly.pdbx_strand_id
1 'polypeptide(L)'
;MIYNDWRNNDILNKYDFFRKRINETRFFNSYKDEYVDHSYSNDSLKKRQNGVINIDITKKNYSQFTEILYNKTLLKSELFINFVDKNYSGEQILENPSVFVYNNITFYSEKGATLDLSKLKPMSWFINFSFKTNASEKIYIKFENITFKNFLNALSITYMLYITPNGDNYEIMFNNCKFYNVGDLIVNAFTCSTYTKTDPNIIFQNCYFENNKNGILLFSRSALDITNSDESLCSRMYVVNSTFFNCGSIGSTASGLLTFDNCYFKKIKGSLGNVLFDVSVIDGMQKDSHVSVINSYFEDIEIENGVSVISISENKYNISNNYFKNCFSSGDNIITISSINSKLNPSNYIFENNIFENTDTIFRFINSNIQINKIHLKNYETKKTYPLLDISEDVTTGITINNSIFENIKFKINSLIGDIANYSLKNIMLMNITTVSKPIFHFNRKNYKFRNIYVKNLNGNGDMLDSTLFYYDSGSNYSGLNIKNMTVVNSRTNNPLIKIVGENSVFYLENLNITNAKTYGPLIENVSNNSTINIKNSYLINNRNTHIHKCGNIYMKNNINLKIHNSTFNDNNNGGFGGALCLDNIKNLNLEIKDSIFKNNYGLNGGALYLSNKDILDSSDLYNASLIIKNVNFYSNQAENFGGAIYSEYNKLYLSEVSNITFKNNSAFIAGGALYTPNKIESNLILNKEIQYDSNIAQSYGNNISTNPIYAILESEYKNDELIISSGGYLSFLFNLYDDQKNIIEDKTNYYNTILIKLTLFNDKNLYYHINGNVCNFMFGKCTLNNVKIVAIPGKYSLKFEIETNYNITIIADNFNVEITKCKDNEIEIYSRNGILSCETPICHDSCPVGSRATCISANIKNKNSPFINTCKCINGYTGINCDQVIFLNFGEAGTVLILFIFCIFIFYGYELGISDVLTCSDKIKYISSSFSKPEIDPSQKIRKDLLKSYYMEESNDSPDSSNEDIDLYEIQNSSSHYEKNSMTVQSEKIYTVESFNKMLTKLCSLNIELIVSYLVIILLSIISLIISYKYSYSELVKDNNMEWYYKFSIAKIDLFITMVSIIFMIILIIGVKKVWNNIYIFRSDKPKKYFITKTRNNETDEIMSIKMNNIKPKDLMEDYICLYKECSNFLKIKDGKVKLIVNKSNRCLPIENS
;
A
#
# COMPACT_ATOMS: atom_id res chain seq x y z
N MET A 1 34.40 -19.15 -31.55
CA MET A 1 33.37 -20.14 -31.18
C MET A 1 32.56 -20.58 -32.40
N ILE A 2 32.01 -19.66 -33.21
CA ILE A 2 31.32 -19.94 -34.49
C ILE A 2 32.18 -20.74 -35.51
N TYR A 3 33.51 -20.54 -35.51
CA TYR A 3 34.43 -21.31 -36.37
C TYR A 3 34.55 -22.80 -35.98
N ASN A 4 34.22 -23.18 -34.72
CA ASN A 4 34.25 -24.57 -34.27
C ASN A 4 32.93 -25.31 -34.57
N ASP A 5 31.78 -24.62 -34.60
CA ASP A 5 30.49 -25.22 -34.99
C ASP A 5 30.39 -25.52 -36.50
N TRP A 6 31.19 -24.82 -37.32
CA TRP A 6 31.31 -25.10 -38.76
C TRP A 6 31.91 -26.47 -39.08
N ARG A 7 32.56 -27.15 -38.11
CA ARG A 7 33.28 -28.40 -38.34
C ARG A 7 32.42 -29.66 -38.20
N ASN A 8 31.11 -29.54 -37.99
CA ASN A 8 30.20 -30.69 -38.07
C ASN A 8 30.16 -31.23 -39.51
N ASN A 9 30.58 -32.50 -39.68
CA ASN A 9 30.84 -33.16 -40.96
C ASN A 9 29.67 -33.08 -41.96
N ASP A 10 28.42 -32.97 -41.52
CA ASP A 10 27.26 -32.89 -42.42
C ASP A 10 27.14 -31.54 -43.15
N ILE A 11 27.56 -30.43 -42.53
CA ILE A 11 27.51 -29.11 -43.17
C ILE A 11 28.67 -28.96 -44.14
N LEU A 12 29.86 -29.46 -43.78
CA LEU A 12 31.03 -29.45 -44.65
C LEU A 12 30.82 -30.32 -45.90
N ASN A 13 30.20 -31.50 -45.75
CA ASN A 13 29.82 -32.35 -46.88
C ASN A 13 28.74 -31.70 -47.76
N LYS A 14 27.74 -31.02 -47.17
CA LYS A 14 26.75 -30.24 -47.93
C LYS A 14 27.38 -29.04 -48.64
N TYR A 15 28.33 -28.36 -47.99
CA TYR A 15 29.06 -27.22 -48.56
C TYR A 15 30.02 -27.66 -49.66
N ASP A 16 30.74 -28.77 -49.52
CA ASP A 16 31.60 -29.31 -50.57
C ASP A 16 30.79 -29.91 -51.72
N PHE A 17 29.65 -30.56 -51.44
CA PHE A 17 28.68 -30.95 -52.47
C PHE A 17 28.15 -29.72 -53.22
N PHE A 18 27.79 -28.66 -52.50
CA PHE A 18 27.33 -27.39 -53.04
C PHE A 18 28.42 -26.68 -53.85
N ARG A 19 29.65 -26.58 -53.34
CA ARG A 19 30.81 -25.99 -54.00
C ARG A 19 31.20 -26.79 -55.23
N LYS A 20 31.16 -28.13 -55.17
CA LYS A 20 31.38 -29.02 -56.31
C LYS A 20 30.32 -28.81 -57.38
N ARG A 21 29.03 -28.75 -57.01
CA ARG A 21 27.94 -28.44 -57.97
C ARG A 21 27.98 -27.01 -58.50
N ILE A 22 28.36 -26.02 -57.69
CA ILE A 22 28.61 -24.64 -58.14
C ILE A 22 29.78 -24.61 -59.11
N ASN A 23 30.84 -25.38 -58.88
CA ASN A 23 31.94 -25.48 -59.82
C ASN A 23 31.51 -26.20 -61.10
N GLU A 24 30.67 -27.24 -61.03
CA GLU A 24 30.07 -27.92 -62.20
C GLU A 24 29.10 -27.00 -62.98
N THR A 25 28.34 -26.13 -62.32
CA THR A 25 27.43 -25.14 -62.96
C THR A 25 28.15 -23.85 -63.40
N ARG A 26 29.23 -23.43 -62.70
CA ARG A 26 30.15 -22.40 -63.20
C ARG A 26 30.92 -22.89 -64.42
N PHE A 27 31.20 -24.18 -64.54
CA PHE A 27 31.76 -24.76 -65.77
C PHE A 27 30.78 -24.65 -66.97
N PHE A 28 29.47 -24.52 -66.72
CA PHE A 28 28.49 -24.19 -67.77
C PHE A 28 28.49 -22.70 -68.15
N ASN A 29 28.80 -21.79 -67.22
CA ASN A 29 28.89 -20.35 -67.50
C ASN A 29 30.30 -19.87 -67.91
N SER A 30 31.33 -20.74 -67.83
CA SER A 30 32.68 -20.46 -68.33
C SER A 30 32.96 -21.08 -69.71
N TYR A 31 31.95 -21.68 -70.35
CA TYR A 31 31.96 -21.70 -71.81
C TYR A 31 31.87 -20.24 -72.24
N LYS A 32 33.02 -19.74 -72.69
CA LYS A 32 33.23 -18.45 -73.35
C LYS A 32 31.96 -17.93 -73.99
N ASP A 33 31.79 -16.62 -73.85
CA ASP A 33 31.18 -15.60 -74.70
C ASP A 33 31.06 -15.84 -76.24
N GLU A 34 31.05 -17.08 -76.74
CA GLU A 34 30.16 -17.51 -77.82
C GLU A 34 28.73 -17.65 -77.28
N TYR A 35 28.22 -16.57 -76.67
CA TYR A 35 26.82 -16.30 -76.88
C TYR A 35 26.68 -16.25 -78.39
N VAL A 36 25.93 -17.19 -78.94
CA VAL A 36 25.28 -17.04 -80.22
C VAL A 36 24.43 -15.79 -80.06
N ASP A 37 25.07 -14.64 -80.30
CA ASP A 37 24.49 -13.48 -80.92
C ASP A 37 24.03 -14.00 -82.29
N HIS A 38 22.96 -14.79 -82.28
CA HIS A 38 22.02 -14.76 -83.38
C HIS A 38 21.53 -13.32 -83.39
N SER A 39 22.35 -12.46 -84.00
CA SER A 39 22.00 -11.69 -85.19
C SER A 39 20.96 -12.43 -86.04
N TYR A 40 19.77 -12.66 -85.47
CA TYR A 40 18.58 -12.29 -86.19
C TYR A 40 18.75 -10.81 -86.43
N SER A 41 19.32 -10.51 -87.60
CA SER A 41 19.33 -9.18 -88.16
C SER A 41 17.91 -8.64 -88.00
N ASN A 42 17.82 -7.34 -87.75
CA ASN A 42 16.57 -6.60 -87.68
C ASN A 42 15.70 -6.73 -88.95
N ASP A 43 16.09 -7.53 -89.96
CA ASP A 43 15.45 -7.62 -91.27
C ASP A 43 14.28 -8.61 -91.36
N SER A 44 14.02 -9.42 -90.32
CA SER A 44 12.80 -10.24 -90.26
C SER A 44 11.84 -9.79 -89.16
N LEU A 45 11.65 -8.46 -89.03
CA LEU A 45 10.52 -7.89 -88.31
C LEU A 45 9.23 -8.30 -89.02
N LYS A 46 8.68 -9.48 -88.65
CA LYS A 46 7.26 -9.77 -88.87
C LYS A 46 6.47 -8.58 -88.32
N LYS A 47 5.71 -7.91 -89.20
CA LYS A 47 4.85 -6.77 -88.83
C LYS A 47 4.07 -7.15 -87.57
N ARG A 48 4.05 -6.24 -86.58
CA ARG A 48 3.20 -6.34 -85.39
C ARG A 48 1.80 -6.78 -85.82
N GLN A 49 1.38 -7.96 -85.38
CA GLN A 49 -0.02 -8.36 -85.47
C GLN A 49 -0.72 -7.78 -84.24
N ASN A 50 -1.50 -6.72 -84.46
CA ASN A 50 -2.30 -6.04 -83.42
C ASN A 50 -3.52 -6.88 -83.03
N GLY A 51 -3.30 -8.07 -82.45
CA GLY A 51 -4.37 -8.94 -81.98
C GLY A 51 -3.97 -9.71 -80.72
N VAL A 52 -4.98 -10.17 -79.98
CA VAL A 52 -4.81 -11.06 -78.83
C VAL A 52 -4.70 -12.50 -79.34
N ILE A 53 -3.65 -13.21 -78.96
CA ILE A 53 -3.47 -14.63 -79.25
C ILE A 53 -3.98 -15.44 -78.06
N ASN A 54 -5.11 -16.12 -78.25
CA ASN A 54 -5.65 -17.06 -77.27
C ASN A 54 -4.95 -18.42 -77.38
N ILE A 55 -4.47 -18.97 -76.26
CA ILE A 55 -3.73 -20.22 -76.18
C ILE A 55 -4.36 -21.08 -75.09
N ASP A 56 -4.94 -22.21 -75.46
CA ASP A 56 -5.44 -23.20 -74.49
C ASP A 56 -4.34 -24.18 -74.07
N ILE A 57 -4.05 -24.22 -72.77
CA ILE A 57 -3.17 -25.20 -72.16
C ILE A 57 -4.03 -26.32 -71.56
N THR A 58 -3.86 -27.52 -72.09
CA THR A 58 -4.49 -28.76 -71.63
C THR A 58 -3.44 -29.63 -70.95
N LYS A 59 -3.86 -30.67 -70.22
CA LYS A 59 -2.91 -31.64 -69.64
C LYS A 59 -1.96 -32.24 -70.68
N LYS A 60 -2.40 -32.39 -71.94
CA LYS A 60 -1.61 -33.03 -73.01
C LYS A 60 -0.43 -32.19 -73.48
N ASN A 61 -0.55 -30.85 -73.48
CA ASN A 61 0.50 -29.95 -73.97
C ASN A 61 1.24 -29.21 -72.83
N TYR A 62 0.93 -29.50 -71.57
CA TYR A 62 1.55 -28.81 -70.43
C TYR A 62 3.07 -29.01 -70.32
N SER A 63 3.61 -30.16 -70.74
CA SER A 63 5.08 -30.36 -70.76
C SER A 63 5.81 -29.46 -71.76
N GLN A 64 5.09 -28.95 -72.77
CA GLN A 64 5.57 -27.99 -73.77
C GLN A 64 5.19 -26.54 -73.38
N PHE A 65 4.59 -26.29 -72.22
CA PHE A 65 4.04 -24.97 -71.89
C PHE A 65 5.09 -23.86 -71.97
N THR A 66 6.27 -24.06 -71.38
CA THR A 66 7.34 -23.05 -71.42
C THR A 66 7.86 -22.78 -72.83
N GLU A 67 7.88 -23.81 -73.68
CA GLU A 67 8.21 -23.70 -75.11
C GLU A 67 7.15 -22.92 -75.89
N ILE A 68 5.88 -23.24 -75.67
CA ILE A 68 4.74 -22.55 -76.26
C ILE A 68 4.79 -21.08 -75.87
N LEU A 69 5.01 -20.78 -74.59
CA LEU A 69 5.13 -19.41 -74.08
C LEU A 69 6.29 -18.67 -74.76
N TYR A 70 7.50 -19.25 -74.77
CA TYR A 70 8.69 -18.65 -75.40
C TYR A 70 8.47 -18.35 -76.89
N ASN A 71 7.95 -19.31 -77.65
CA ASN A 71 7.75 -19.14 -79.09
C ASN A 71 6.67 -18.11 -79.41
N LYS A 72 5.63 -18.01 -78.58
CA LYS A 72 4.51 -17.09 -78.82
C LYS A 72 4.82 -15.65 -78.42
N THR A 73 5.66 -15.42 -77.42
CA THR A 73 6.05 -14.03 -77.06
C THR A 73 6.90 -13.36 -78.13
N LEU A 74 7.65 -14.12 -78.95
CA LEU A 74 8.41 -13.60 -80.09
C LEU A 74 7.53 -12.93 -81.16
N LEU A 75 6.21 -13.20 -81.18
CA LEU A 75 5.26 -12.58 -82.11
C LEU A 75 4.92 -11.12 -81.74
N LYS A 76 5.27 -10.66 -80.53
CA LYS A 76 5.00 -9.30 -80.01
C LYS A 76 3.50 -8.93 -79.92
N SER A 77 2.62 -9.92 -79.99
CA SER A 77 1.18 -9.80 -79.77
C SER A 77 0.84 -9.96 -78.29
N GLU A 78 -0.32 -9.46 -77.87
CA GLU A 78 -0.87 -9.78 -76.55
C GLU A 78 -1.20 -11.27 -76.47
N LEU A 79 -0.86 -11.92 -75.35
CA LEU A 79 -1.09 -13.34 -75.14
C LEU A 79 -2.14 -13.56 -74.06
N PHE A 80 -3.14 -14.38 -74.34
CA PHE A 80 -4.11 -14.85 -73.37
C PHE A 80 -4.03 -16.38 -73.27
N ILE A 81 -3.50 -16.86 -72.16
CA ILE A 81 -3.19 -18.26 -71.89
C ILE A 81 -4.22 -18.81 -70.92
N ASN A 82 -5.09 -19.68 -71.42
CA ASN A 82 -6.20 -20.27 -70.69
C ASN A 82 -5.88 -21.71 -70.26
N PHE A 83 -5.86 -21.97 -68.96
CA PHE A 83 -5.70 -23.31 -68.41
C PHE A 83 -7.09 -23.98 -68.25
N VAL A 84 -7.43 -24.82 -69.24
CA VAL A 84 -8.75 -25.47 -69.41
C VAL A 84 -9.05 -26.58 -68.40
N ASP A 85 -8.00 -27.24 -67.90
CA ASP A 85 -8.05 -28.34 -66.94
C ASP A 85 -7.81 -27.84 -65.50
N LYS A 86 -8.19 -28.65 -64.49
CA LYS A 86 -8.00 -28.29 -63.08
C LYS A 86 -6.59 -28.56 -62.55
N ASN A 87 -5.89 -29.57 -63.04
CA ASN A 87 -4.62 -30.03 -62.49
C ASN A 87 -3.58 -30.27 -63.58
N TYR A 88 -2.38 -29.76 -63.38
CA TYR A 88 -1.24 -29.85 -64.29
C TYR A 88 -0.01 -30.31 -63.53
N SER A 89 0.67 -31.33 -64.05
CA SER A 89 1.93 -31.84 -63.50
C SER A 89 2.75 -32.43 -64.65
N GLY A 90 4.05 -32.20 -64.68
CA GLY A 90 4.94 -32.72 -65.71
C GLY A 90 6.27 -32.00 -65.71
N GLU A 91 7.31 -32.68 -66.19
CA GLU A 91 8.58 -32.02 -66.52
C GLU A 91 8.36 -31.04 -67.68
N GLN A 92 8.94 -29.85 -67.58
CA GLN A 92 8.97 -28.87 -68.67
C GLN A 92 10.15 -29.20 -69.60
N ILE A 93 9.94 -29.10 -70.91
CA ILE A 93 10.98 -29.41 -71.92
C ILE A 93 12.11 -28.37 -71.89
N LEU A 94 11.76 -27.08 -71.78
CA LEU A 94 12.73 -26.00 -71.60
C LEU A 94 13.03 -25.81 -70.11
N GLU A 95 14.27 -26.10 -69.75
CA GLU A 95 14.82 -25.77 -68.44
C GLU A 95 15.16 -24.28 -68.40
N ASN A 96 14.76 -23.60 -67.31
CA ASN A 96 15.08 -22.20 -67.08
C ASN A 96 14.70 -21.22 -68.21
N PRO A 97 13.47 -21.29 -68.78
CA PRO A 97 13.10 -20.48 -69.92
C PRO A 97 13.17 -18.99 -69.57
N SER A 98 13.96 -18.22 -70.34
CA SER A 98 13.94 -16.77 -70.33
C SER A 98 13.00 -16.27 -71.42
N VAL A 99 11.83 -15.79 -71.01
CA VAL A 99 10.75 -15.32 -71.87
C VAL A 99 10.88 -13.81 -72.01
N PHE A 100 11.22 -13.34 -73.21
CA PHE A 100 11.20 -11.91 -73.52
C PHE A 100 9.76 -11.40 -73.62
N VAL A 101 9.42 -10.40 -72.81
CA VAL A 101 8.06 -9.84 -72.74
C VAL A 101 8.02 -8.53 -73.53
N TYR A 102 7.25 -8.53 -74.62
CA TYR A 102 7.08 -7.38 -75.52
C TYR A 102 5.70 -6.72 -75.43
N ASN A 103 4.71 -7.43 -74.90
CA ASN A 103 3.30 -7.02 -74.82
C ASN A 103 2.63 -7.77 -73.65
N ASN A 104 1.35 -7.48 -73.40
CA ASN A 104 0.61 -8.04 -72.27
C ASN A 104 0.49 -9.56 -72.35
N ILE A 105 0.55 -10.23 -71.19
CA ILE A 105 0.38 -11.67 -71.04
C ILE A 105 -0.61 -11.94 -69.91
N THR A 106 -1.70 -12.64 -70.18
CA THR A 106 -2.67 -13.06 -69.15
C THR A 106 -2.68 -14.58 -69.05
N PHE A 107 -2.43 -15.11 -67.86
CA PHE A 107 -2.59 -16.50 -67.46
C PHE A 107 -3.90 -16.61 -66.66
N TYR A 108 -4.86 -17.37 -67.17
CA TYR A 108 -6.21 -17.44 -66.61
C TYR A 108 -6.69 -18.88 -66.48
N SER A 109 -7.50 -19.16 -65.46
CA SER A 109 -8.30 -20.38 -65.40
C SER A 109 -9.67 -20.11 -64.80
N GLU A 110 -10.73 -20.46 -65.51
CA GLU A 110 -12.09 -20.38 -64.96
C GLU A 110 -12.31 -21.40 -63.83
N LYS A 111 -11.69 -22.59 -63.94
CA LYS A 111 -11.90 -23.73 -63.00
C LYS A 111 -10.95 -23.73 -61.80
N GLY A 112 -10.02 -22.78 -61.72
CA GLY A 112 -8.96 -22.78 -60.70
C GLY A 112 -7.89 -23.82 -61.00
N ALA A 113 -7.01 -23.53 -61.95
CA ALA A 113 -5.93 -24.43 -62.35
C ALA A 113 -4.89 -24.59 -61.24
N THR A 114 -4.46 -25.83 -60.98
CA THR A 114 -3.37 -26.18 -60.08
C THR A 114 -2.16 -26.63 -60.89
N LEU A 115 -1.07 -25.87 -60.78
CA LEU A 115 0.24 -26.15 -61.36
C LEU A 115 1.13 -26.81 -60.30
N ASP A 116 1.28 -28.13 -60.36
CA ASP A 116 2.16 -28.89 -59.50
C ASP A 116 3.58 -28.91 -60.08
N LEU A 117 4.48 -28.19 -59.40
CA LEU A 117 5.86 -27.96 -59.79
C LEU A 117 6.84 -28.98 -59.18
N SER A 118 6.34 -30.03 -58.52
CA SER A 118 7.17 -31.08 -57.90
C SER A 118 8.07 -31.83 -58.89
N LYS A 119 7.72 -31.80 -60.18
CA LYS A 119 8.48 -32.43 -61.27
C LYS A 119 9.47 -31.48 -61.95
N LEU A 120 9.62 -30.23 -61.49
CA LEU A 120 10.69 -29.38 -61.99
C LEU A 120 12.05 -29.94 -61.53
N LYS A 121 13.05 -29.87 -62.41
CA LYS A 121 14.40 -30.31 -62.06
C LYS A 121 14.95 -29.43 -60.93
N PRO A 122 15.71 -30.01 -59.98
CA PRO A 122 16.40 -29.22 -58.96
C PRO A 122 17.26 -28.13 -59.61
N MET A 123 17.36 -26.98 -58.96
CA MET A 123 18.03 -25.76 -59.42
C MET A 123 17.42 -25.09 -60.66
N SER A 124 16.16 -25.38 -61.00
CA SER A 124 15.44 -24.65 -62.05
C SER A 124 14.46 -23.61 -61.51
N TRP A 125 14.33 -22.47 -62.19
CA TRP A 125 13.18 -21.57 -62.05
C TRP A 125 12.04 -21.99 -62.97
N PHE A 126 10.79 -21.67 -62.62
CA PHE A 126 9.65 -22.01 -63.48
C PHE A 126 9.63 -21.13 -64.73
N ILE A 127 9.67 -19.80 -64.56
CA ILE A 127 9.74 -18.84 -65.68
C ILE A 127 10.63 -17.65 -65.29
N ASN A 128 11.53 -17.26 -66.19
CA ASN A 128 12.20 -15.97 -66.13
C ASN A 128 11.55 -15.00 -67.13
N PHE A 129 10.99 -13.89 -66.66
CA PHE A 129 10.45 -12.82 -67.50
C PHE A 129 11.48 -11.70 -67.70
N SER A 130 11.90 -11.50 -68.94
CA SER A 130 12.86 -10.46 -69.33
C SER A 130 12.16 -9.34 -70.11
N PHE A 131 12.10 -8.14 -69.53
CA PHE A 131 11.46 -6.98 -70.17
C PHE A 131 12.50 -6.17 -70.96
N LYS A 132 12.28 -5.90 -72.25
CA LYS A 132 13.22 -5.09 -73.06
C LYS A 132 13.07 -3.59 -72.83
N THR A 133 14.19 -2.87 -72.93
CA THR A 133 14.46 -1.48 -72.50
C THR A 133 13.61 -0.34 -73.06
N ASN A 134 12.74 -0.53 -74.06
CA ASN A 134 12.17 0.62 -74.81
C ASN A 134 10.64 0.56 -75.00
N ALA A 135 9.90 -0.11 -74.13
CA ALA A 135 8.44 -0.10 -74.20
C ALA A 135 7.89 1.27 -73.76
N SER A 136 7.29 2.01 -74.70
CA SER A 136 6.58 3.28 -74.42
C SER A 136 5.31 3.06 -73.60
N GLU A 137 4.70 1.89 -73.74
CA GLU A 137 3.48 1.48 -73.04
C GLU A 137 3.82 0.54 -71.87
N LYS A 138 3.02 0.61 -70.81
CA LYS A 138 3.17 -0.24 -69.63
C LYS A 138 2.76 -1.67 -69.99
N ILE A 139 3.64 -2.63 -69.74
CA ILE A 139 3.42 -4.04 -70.04
C ILE A 139 2.82 -4.74 -68.81
N TYR A 140 1.75 -5.51 -69.02
CA TYR A 140 1.07 -6.26 -67.96
C TYR A 140 1.29 -7.76 -68.06
N ILE A 141 1.64 -8.42 -66.95
CA ILE A 141 1.58 -9.87 -66.80
C ILE A 141 0.56 -10.20 -65.71
N LYS A 142 -0.57 -10.81 -66.06
CA LYS A 142 -1.64 -11.13 -65.11
C LYS A 142 -1.75 -12.63 -64.89
N PHE A 143 -1.76 -13.09 -63.65
CA PHE A 143 -2.14 -14.45 -63.24
C PHE A 143 -3.46 -14.38 -62.48
N GLU A 144 -4.46 -15.14 -62.90
CA GLU A 144 -5.80 -15.08 -62.31
C GLU A 144 -6.37 -16.47 -62.05
N ASN A 145 -6.74 -16.72 -60.79
CA ASN A 145 -7.32 -17.99 -60.34
C ASN A 145 -6.42 -19.21 -60.61
N ILE A 146 -5.12 -19.08 -60.26
CA ILE A 146 -4.10 -20.13 -60.43
C ILE A 146 -3.54 -20.53 -59.06
N THR A 147 -3.39 -21.83 -58.85
CA THR A 147 -2.74 -22.43 -57.69
C THR A 147 -1.37 -22.98 -58.08
N PHE A 148 -0.30 -22.50 -57.46
CA PHE A 148 1.05 -23.05 -57.58
C PHE A 148 1.33 -23.97 -56.40
N LYS A 149 1.85 -25.17 -56.65
CA LYS A 149 2.07 -26.18 -55.60
C LYS A 149 3.41 -26.89 -55.74
N ASN A 150 4.03 -27.23 -54.60
CA ASN A 150 5.19 -28.12 -54.49
C ASN A 150 6.44 -27.66 -55.27
N PHE A 151 6.77 -26.37 -55.25
CA PHE A 151 8.06 -25.91 -55.78
C PHE A 151 9.18 -26.18 -54.77
N LEU A 152 9.65 -27.43 -54.73
CA LEU A 152 10.63 -27.91 -53.76
C LEU A 152 12.04 -27.83 -54.35
N ASN A 153 12.58 -26.61 -54.45
CA ASN A 153 13.95 -26.45 -54.88
C ASN A 153 14.90 -26.48 -53.66
N ALA A 154 16.10 -27.02 -53.87
CA ALA A 154 17.01 -27.39 -52.79
C ALA A 154 17.98 -26.26 -52.40
N LEU A 155 17.91 -25.10 -53.06
CA LEU A 155 18.87 -24.02 -52.91
C LEU A 155 18.22 -22.63 -53.01
N SER A 156 18.59 -21.82 -52.04
CA SER A 156 18.25 -20.40 -51.82
C SER A 156 18.56 -19.39 -52.94
N ILE A 157 18.96 -19.84 -54.12
CA ILE A 157 19.26 -19.01 -55.28
C ILE A 157 18.28 -19.26 -56.44
N THR A 158 17.28 -20.12 -56.23
CA THR A 158 16.28 -20.43 -57.24
C THR A 158 14.95 -19.80 -56.90
N TYR A 159 14.23 -19.38 -57.94
CA TYR A 159 13.00 -18.60 -57.82
C TYR A 159 11.92 -19.31 -58.60
N MET A 160 10.67 -19.30 -58.12
CA MET A 160 9.59 -19.77 -58.98
C MET A 160 9.46 -18.84 -60.19
N LEU A 161 9.38 -17.53 -59.96
CA LEU A 161 9.37 -16.51 -61.00
C LEU A 161 10.58 -15.60 -60.83
N TYR A 162 11.41 -15.55 -61.87
CA TYR A 162 12.53 -14.62 -61.95
C TYR A 162 12.14 -13.47 -62.89
N ILE A 163 12.42 -12.23 -62.50
CA ILE A 163 12.03 -11.06 -63.26
C ILE A 163 13.28 -10.21 -63.46
N THR A 164 13.63 -9.96 -64.72
CA THR A 164 14.73 -9.05 -65.09
C THR A 164 14.16 -7.87 -65.87
N PRO A 165 13.56 -6.88 -65.17
CA PRO A 165 13.19 -5.63 -65.79
C PRO A 165 14.42 -4.85 -66.24
N ASN A 166 14.24 -3.96 -67.22
CA ASN A 166 15.23 -2.96 -67.58
C ASN A 166 14.82 -1.54 -67.14
N GLY A 167 13.56 -1.35 -66.76
CA GLY A 167 12.96 -0.11 -66.25
C GLY A 167 11.69 -0.43 -65.47
N ASP A 168 11.02 0.56 -64.91
CA ASP A 168 9.84 0.39 -64.05
C ASP A 168 8.49 0.40 -64.81
N ASN A 169 8.50 0.43 -66.14
CA ASN A 169 7.29 0.49 -66.96
C ASN A 169 6.62 -0.88 -67.19
N TYR A 170 6.43 -1.65 -66.13
CA TYR A 170 5.77 -2.96 -66.15
C TYR A 170 4.92 -3.19 -64.89
N GLU A 171 3.96 -4.11 -65.00
CA GLU A 171 3.16 -4.59 -63.87
C GLU A 171 2.94 -6.10 -63.96
N ILE A 172 3.14 -6.81 -62.86
CA ILE A 172 2.82 -8.22 -62.70
C ILE A 172 1.78 -8.37 -61.61
N MET A 173 0.62 -8.89 -61.95
CA MET A 173 -0.50 -9.02 -61.02
C MET A 173 -0.88 -10.49 -60.81
N PHE A 174 -0.97 -10.92 -59.56
CA PHE A 174 -1.54 -12.18 -59.13
C PHE A 174 -2.88 -11.90 -58.45
N ASN A 175 -3.98 -12.27 -59.10
CA ASN A 175 -5.33 -12.07 -58.58
C ASN A 175 -5.97 -13.41 -58.21
N ASN A 176 -6.37 -13.57 -56.94
CA ASN A 176 -7.00 -14.79 -56.43
C ASN A 176 -6.12 -16.05 -56.66
N CYS A 177 -4.80 -15.92 -56.45
CA CYS A 177 -3.86 -17.01 -56.62
C CYS A 177 -3.53 -17.71 -55.29
N LYS A 178 -3.13 -18.98 -55.36
CA LYS A 178 -2.75 -19.78 -54.18
C LYS A 178 -1.34 -20.36 -54.33
N PHE A 179 -0.57 -20.38 -53.25
CA PHE A 179 0.81 -20.86 -53.25
C PHE A 179 0.99 -21.84 -52.09
N TYR A 180 1.14 -23.12 -52.42
CA TYR A 180 1.22 -24.21 -51.44
C TYR A 180 2.59 -24.91 -51.49
N ASN A 181 3.23 -25.03 -50.33
CA ASN A 181 4.46 -25.82 -50.19
C ASN A 181 5.55 -25.41 -51.20
N VAL A 182 5.73 -24.10 -51.36
CA VAL A 182 6.83 -23.50 -52.11
C VAL A 182 8.03 -23.44 -51.16
N GLY A 183 9.05 -24.24 -51.48
CA GLY A 183 10.27 -24.36 -50.69
C GLY A 183 11.12 -23.11 -50.74
N ASP A 184 11.23 -22.46 -51.91
CA ASP A 184 12.06 -21.28 -52.18
C ASP A 184 11.24 -20.02 -52.53
N LEU A 185 11.93 -18.93 -52.88
CA LEU A 185 11.34 -17.62 -53.20
C LEU A 185 10.35 -17.68 -54.37
N ILE A 186 9.17 -17.09 -54.19
CA ILE A 186 8.11 -17.06 -55.21
C ILE A 186 8.46 -16.09 -56.33
N VAL A 187 8.87 -14.87 -55.98
CA VAL A 187 9.25 -13.83 -56.94
C VAL A 187 10.57 -13.19 -56.53
N ASN A 188 11.48 -13.05 -57.48
CA ASN A 188 12.63 -12.15 -57.36
C ASN A 188 12.72 -11.24 -58.59
N ALA A 189 12.88 -9.94 -58.36
CA ALA A 189 13.05 -8.93 -59.38
C ALA A 189 14.38 -8.18 -59.19
N PHE A 190 15.24 -8.23 -60.21
CA PHE A 190 16.55 -7.58 -60.22
C PHE A 190 16.57 -6.36 -61.13
N THR A 191 17.35 -5.34 -60.75
CA THR A 191 17.85 -4.25 -61.60
C THR A 191 16.79 -3.39 -62.29
N CYS A 192 16.67 -2.14 -61.87
CA CYS A 192 16.06 -1.08 -62.68
C CYS A 192 16.98 0.14 -62.59
N SER A 193 17.26 0.72 -63.76
CA SER A 193 18.20 1.83 -63.92
C SER A 193 17.50 3.19 -63.97
N THR A 194 16.18 3.21 -64.17
CA THR A 194 15.39 4.44 -64.34
C THR A 194 14.06 4.34 -63.62
N TYR A 195 13.83 5.25 -62.69
CA TYR A 195 12.54 5.43 -62.01
C TYR A 195 11.72 6.48 -62.77
N THR A 196 10.56 6.09 -63.29
CA THR A 196 9.67 6.95 -64.09
C THR A 196 8.24 7.01 -63.56
N LYS A 197 7.79 6.06 -62.71
CA LYS A 197 6.37 5.94 -62.32
C LYS A 197 6.15 5.62 -60.84
N THR A 198 4.95 5.98 -60.36
CA THR A 198 4.52 5.73 -58.99
C THR A 198 3.69 4.45 -58.79
N ASP A 199 3.28 3.79 -59.87
CA ASP A 199 2.43 2.60 -59.77
C ASP A 199 3.19 1.38 -59.23
N PRO A 200 2.50 0.43 -58.58
CA PRO A 200 3.10 -0.85 -58.24
C PRO A 200 3.54 -1.63 -59.48
N ASN A 201 4.72 -2.24 -59.40
CA ASN A 201 5.24 -3.15 -60.42
C ASN A 201 4.80 -4.58 -60.18
N ILE A 202 4.58 -4.99 -58.92
CA ILE A 202 4.14 -6.34 -58.59
C ILE A 202 3.00 -6.26 -57.59
N ILE A 203 1.88 -6.91 -57.90
CA ILE A 203 0.65 -6.88 -57.10
C ILE A 203 0.22 -8.30 -56.80
N PHE A 204 0.06 -8.64 -55.53
CA PHE A 204 -0.66 -9.83 -55.08
C PHE A 204 -1.98 -9.38 -54.46
N GLN A 205 -3.10 -9.78 -55.04
CA GLN A 205 -4.43 -9.38 -54.60
C GLN A 205 -5.28 -10.62 -54.31
N ASN A 206 -5.83 -10.68 -53.09
CA ASN A 206 -6.65 -11.80 -52.63
C ASN A 206 -5.92 -13.16 -52.71
N CYS A 207 -4.62 -13.18 -52.44
CA CYS A 207 -3.80 -14.37 -52.55
C CYS A 207 -3.71 -15.15 -51.23
N TYR A 208 -3.45 -16.45 -51.33
CA TYR A 208 -3.32 -17.34 -50.18
C TYR A 208 -2.00 -18.13 -50.24
N PHE A 209 -1.20 -18.03 -49.18
CA PHE A 209 0.12 -18.63 -49.07
C PHE A 209 0.11 -19.62 -47.90
N GLU A 210 0.47 -20.88 -48.15
CA GLU A 210 0.46 -21.91 -47.10
C GLU A 210 1.66 -22.85 -47.17
N ASN A 211 2.29 -23.09 -46.01
CA ASN A 211 3.42 -24.01 -45.86
C ASN A 211 4.66 -23.65 -46.71
N ASN A 212 4.88 -22.36 -46.99
CA ASN A 212 6.01 -21.88 -47.79
C ASN A 212 7.22 -21.58 -46.88
N LYS A 213 8.39 -22.19 -47.13
CA LYS A 213 9.48 -22.26 -46.12
C LYS A 213 10.56 -21.17 -46.22
N ASN A 214 11.11 -20.87 -47.40
CA ASN A 214 12.30 -19.99 -47.54
C ASN A 214 12.00 -18.59 -48.09
N GLY A 215 10.88 -17.97 -47.73
CA GLY A 215 10.54 -16.63 -48.22
C GLY A 215 9.59 -16.63 -49.40
N ILE A 216 8.75 -15.60 -49.48
CA ILE A 216 7.83 -15.41 -50.61
C ILE A 216 8.46 -14.39 -51.57
N LEU A 217 9.08 -13.33 -51.05
CA LEU A 217 9.50 -12.17 -51.85
C LEU A 217 10.90 -11.72 -51.45
N LEU A 218 11.80 -11.59 -52.44
CA LEU A 218 13.11 -10.96 -52.27
C LEU A 218 13.34 -9.97 -53.40
N PHE A 219 13.62 -8.71 -53.06
CA PHE A 219 14.20 -7.75 -53.99
C PHE A 219 15.63 -7.47 -53.57
N SER A 220 16.59 -7.97 -54.35
CA SER A 220 18.00 -7.68 -54.15
C SER A 220 18.51 -6.97 -55.40
N ARG A 221 19.05 -5.76 -55.25
CA ARG A 221 20.13 -5.31 -56.14
C ARG A 221 21.46 -5.65 -55.46
N SER A 222 22.53 -5.77 -56.25
CA SER A 222 23.91 -5.67 -55.73
C SER A 222 23.97 -4.46 -54.79
N ALA A 223 24.08 -4.71 -53.48
CA ALA A 223 24.11 -3.70 -52.43
C ALA A 223 25.28 -2.71 -52.58
N LEU A 224 26.21 -2.99 -53.49
CA LEU A 224 27.48 -2.28 -53.60
C LEU A 224 27.43 -1.08 -54.57
N ASP A 225 26.36 -0.93 -55.38
CA ASP A 225 26.37 0.00 -56.51
C ASP A 225 25.27 1.09 -56.50
N ILE A 226 24.41 1.17 -55.46
CA ILE A 226 23.37 2.20 -55.43
C ILE A 226 23.99 3.53 -54.98
N THR A 227 24.45 4.32 -55.95
CA THR A 227 24.91 5.70 -55.72
C THR A 227 23.80 6.74 -55.86
N ASN A 228 22.68 6.38 -56.48
CA ASN A 228 21.55 7.27 -56.77
C ASN A 228 20.30 6.87 -55.98
N SER A 229 19.75 7.79 -55.18
CA SER A 229 18.53 7.57 -54.39
C SER A 229 17.31 7.24 -55.23
N ASP A 230 17.22 7.71 -56.48
CA ASP A 230 16.06 7.44 -57.35
C ASP A 230 16.02 5.98 -57.81
N GLU A 231 17.20 5.35 -57.99
CA GLU A 231 17.29 3.93 -58.34
C GLU A 231 16.80 3.03 -57.19
N SER A 232 16.80 3.53 -55.95
CA SER A 232 16.26 2.80 -54.81
C SER A 232 14.74 2.67 -54.85
N LEU A 233 14.00 3.46 -55.66
CA LEU A 233 12.53 3.48 -55.70
C LEU A 233 11.92 2.65 -56.85
N CYS A 234 12.77 2.09 -57.71
CA CYS A 234 12.44 1.41 -58.95
C CYS A 234 11.55 0.16 -58.82
N SER A 235 11.43 -0.41 -57.63
CA SER A 235 10.70 -1.65 -57.39
C SER A 235 9.55 -1.41 -56.42
N ARG A 236 8.30 -1.54 -56.86
CA ARG A 236 7.13 -1.34 -56.01
C ARG A 236 6.29 -2.60 -55.95
N MET A 237 6.16 -3.19 -54.78
CA MET A 237 5.39 -4.40 -54.55
C MET A 237 4.29 -4.18 -53.53
N TYR A 238 3.09 -4.64 -53.90
CA TYR A 238 1.88 -4.52 -53.10
C TYR A 238 1.30 -5.92 -52.89
N VAL A 239 1.01 -6.24 -51.64
CA VAL A 239 0.29 -7.44 -51.25
C VAL A 239 -0.95 -7.00 -50.49
N VAL A 240 -2.11 -7.27 -51.06
CA VAL A 240 -3.40 -6.73 -50.63
C VAL A 240 -4.38 -7.87 -50.37
N ASN A 241 -5.12 -7.79 -49.26
CA ASN A 241 -6.17 -8.76 -48.89
C ASN A 241 -5.69 -10.22 -48.89
N SER A 242 -4.44 -10.47 -48.51
CA SER A 242 -3.80 -11.78 -48.67
C SER A 242 -3.53 -12.47 -47.33
N THR A 243 -3.48 -13.80 -47.33
CA THR A 243 -3.28 -14.61 -46.12
C THR A 243 -2.01 -15.44 -46.21
N PHE A 244 -1.24 -15.45 -45.13
CA PHE A 244 -0.01 -16.23 -44.95
C PHE A 244 -0.20 -17.17 -43.77
N PHE A 245 -0.21 -18.47 -44.05
CA PHE A 245 -0.45 -19.52 -43.05
C PHE A 245 0.72 -20.50 -43.00
N ASN A 246 1.33 -20.63 -41.82
CA ASN A 246 2.45 -21.56 -41.62
C ASN A 246 3.60 -21.32 -42.62
N CYS A 247 3.90 -20.06 -42.91
CA CYS A 247 5.03 -19.67 -43.74
C CYS A 247 6.30 -19.43 -42.88
N GLY A 248 7.47 -19.44 -43.52
CA GLY A 248 8.71 -18.90 -42.98
C GLY A 248 8.75 -17.37 -43.18
N SER A 249 9.86 -16.85 -43.70
CA SER A 249 9.89 -15.43 -44.07
C SER A 249 8.88 -15.10 -45.17
N ILE A 250 8.52 -13.82 -45.27
CA ILE A 250 7.47 -13.36 -46.18
C ILE A 250 8.05 -12.42 -47.21
N GLY A 251 8.63 -11.31 -46.80
CA GLY A 251 9.15 -10.34 -47.76
C GLY A 251 10.37 -9.60 -47.27
N SER A 252 11.39 -9.51 -48.12
CA SER A 252 12.55 -8.66 -47.90
C SER A 252 12.74 -7.72 -49.07
N THR A 253 13.01 -6.46 -48.76
CA THR A 253 13.35 -5.43 -49.74
C THR A 253 14.72 -4.84 -49.41
N ALA A 254 15.65 -4.96 -50.35
CA ALA A 254 16.89 -4.21 -50.33
C ALA A 254 16.71 -2.83 -50.96
N SER A 255 15.83 -2.70 -51.95
CA SER A 255 15.47 -1.44 -52.59
C SER A 255 14.03 -1.50 -53.06
N GLY A 256 13.31 -0.39 -52.96
CA GLY A 256 11.95 -0.23 -53.45
C GLY A 256 10.94 0.05 -52.36
N LEU A 257 9.66 -0.08 -52.70
CA LEU A 257 8.52 -0.03 -51.79
C LEU A 257 7.92 -1.43 -51.67
N LEU A 258 7.85 -1.96 -50.45
CA LEU A 258 7.16 -3.21 -50.12
C LEU A 258 5.96 -2.88 -49.22
N THR A 259 4.74 -3.12 -49.71
CA THR A 259 3.50 -2.81 -49.00
C THR A 259 2.68 -4.07 -48.75
N PHE A 260 2.30 -4.29 -47.49
CA PHE A 260 1.27 -5.26 -47.08
C PHE A 260 0.06 -4.49 -46.56
N ASP A 261 -1.09 -4.64 -47.20
CA ASP A 261 -2.35 -3.98 -46.83
C ASP A 261 -3.46 -5.01 -46.61
N ASN A 262 -4.13 -4.94 -45.47
CA ASN A 262 -5.22 -5.84 -45.09
C ASN A 262 -4.82 -7.32 -45.20
N CYS A 263 -3.62 -7.66 -44.71
CA CYS A 263 -3.09 -9.01 -44.76
C CYS A 263 -3.25 -9.75 -43.43
N TYR A 264 -3.35 -11.08 -43.48
CA TYR A 264 -3.43 -11.94 -42.31
C TYR A 264 -2.24 -12.89 -42.23
N PHE A 265 -1.46 -12.79 -41.16
CA PHE A 265 -0.26 -13.57 -40.89
C PHE A 265 -0.53 -14.52 -39.72
N LYS A 266 -0.49 -15.83 -39.95
CA LYS A 266 -0.81 -16.83 -38.93
C LYS A 266 0.21 -17.96 -38.88
N LYS A 267 0.64 -18.34 -37.66
CA LYS A 267 1.53 -19.48 -37.44
C LYS A 267 2.86 -19.39 -38.18
N ILE A 268 3.44 -18.19 -38.27
CA ILE A 268 4.74 -17.99 -38.91
C ILE A 268 5.85 -18.55 -38.00
N LYS A 269 6.74 -19.39 -38.54
CA LYS A 269 7.66 -20.24 -37.73
C LYS A 269 9.16 -20.09 -38.01
N GLY A 270 9.59 -19.21 -38.90
CA GLY A 270 11.02 -19.08 -39.17
C GLY A 270 11.42 -17.90 -40.05
N SER A 271 12.72 -17.62 -40.09
CA SER A 271 13.38 -16.74 -41.06
C SER A 271 13.55 -17.41 -42.42
N LEU A 272 14.11 -16.69 -43.39
CA LEU A 272 14.64 -17.32 -44.61
C LEU A 272 15.58 -18.47 -44.19
N GLY A 273 15.25 -19.70 -44.61
CA GLY A 273 15.96 -20.94 -44.28
C GLY A 273 17.34 -21.09 -44.93
N ASN A 274 18.08 -19.99 -45.08
CA ASN A 274 19.42 -20.00 -45.63
C ASN A 274 20.39 -19.31 -44.68
N VAL A 275 21.45 -20.03 -44.32
CA VAL A 275 22.57 -19.57 -43.46
C VAL A 275 23.21 -18.27 -43.97
N LEU A 276 22.99 -17.89 -45.23
CA LEU A 276 23.64 -16.73 -45.84
C LEU A 276 23.01 -15.38 -45.50
N PHE A 277 21.73 -15.33 -45.09
CA PHE A 277 21.07 -14.06 -44.79
C PHE A 277 20.14 -14.20 -43.56
N ASP A 278 20.52 -13.58 -42.45
CA ASP A 278 19.67 -13.43 -41.26
C ASP A 278 18.56 -12.40 -41.52
N VAL A 279 17.53 -12.82 -42.26
CA VAL A 279 16.41 -11.97 -42.68
C VAL A 279 15.21 -12.19 -41.76
N SER A 280 14.58 -11.11 -41.31
CA SER A 280 13.32 -11.14 -40.56
C SER A 280 12.13 -11.64 -41.40
N VAL A 281 10.93 -11.75 -40.82
CA VAL A 281 9.72 -12.14 -41.58
C VAL A 281 9.39 -11.07 -42.63
N ILE A 282 9.47 -9.80 -42.23
CA ILE A 282 9.35 -8.62 -43.10
C ILE A 282 10.57 -7.74 -42.90
N ASP A 283 11.41 -7.62 -43.93
CA ASP A 283 12.74 -7.03 -43.81
C ASP A 283 12.96 -5.86 -44.77
N GLY A 284 13.57 -4.78 -44.26
CA GLY A 284 14.06 -3.65 -45.05
C GLY A 284 15.54 -3.42 -44.78
N MET A 285 16.40 -3.75 -45.75
CA MET A 285 17.85 -3.89 -45.52
C MET A 285 18.70 -2.66 -45.83
N GLN A 286 18.36 -1.85 -46.83
CA GLN A 286 19.24 -0.74 -47.28
C GLN A 286 18.56 0.61 -47.17
N LYS A 287 19.36 1.66 -47.16
CA LYS A 287 18.92 3.05 -47.17
C LYS A 287 17.93 3.34 -48.31
N ASP A 288 16.96 4.20 -48.02
CA ASP A 288 15.97 4.74 -48.97
C ASP A 288 14.86 3.79 -49.46
N SER A 289 14.89 2.50 -49.11
CA SER A 289 13.73 1.63 -49.34
C SER A 289 12.58 1.97 -48.36
N HIS A 290 11.38 1.48 -48.68
CA HIS A 290 10.16 1.75 -47.93
C HIS A 290 9.44 0.44 -47.62
N VAL A 291 9.23 0.16 -46.34
CA VAL A 291 8.39 -0.96 -45.87
C VAL A 291 7.09 -0.43 -45.28
N SER A 292 5.95 -0.85 -45.83
CA SER A 292 4.63 -0.51 -45.30
C SER A 292 3.85 -1.76 -44.92
N VAL A 293 3.32 -1.78 -43.69
CA VAL A 293 2.46 -2.83 -43.17
C VAL A 293 1.26 -2.15 -42.54
N ILE A 294 0.11 -2.24 -43.20
CA ILE A 294 -1.09 -1.50 -42.83
C ILE A 294 -2.32 -2.41 -42.74
N ASN A 295 -3.23 -2.08 -41.81
CA ASN A 295 -4.51 -2.75 -41.62
C ASN A 295 -4.40 -4.28 -41.45
N SER A 296 -3.26 -4.78 -40.97
CA SER A 296 -2.93 -6.21 -41.02
C SER A 296 -3.01 -6.87 -39.64
N TYR A 297 -3.21 -8.19 -39.64
CA TYR A 297 -3.39 -8.99 -38.43
C TYR A 297 -2.30 -10.06 -38.34
N PHE A 298 -1.60 -10.13 -37.21
CA PHE A 298 -0.54 -11.09 -36.90
C PHE A 298 -0.98 -11.98 -35.73
N GLU A 299 -1.02 -13.30 -35.93
CA GLU A 299 -1.51 -14.28 -34.95
C GLU A 299 -0.59 -15.48 -34.78
N ASP A 300 -0.33 -15.85 -33.52
CA ASP A 300 0.34 -17.10 -33.15
C ASP A 300 1.68 -17.28 -33.88
N ILE A 301 2.50 -16.23 -33.89
CA ILE A 301 3.82 -16.22 -34.55
C ILE A 301 4.88 -16.63 -33.54
N GLU A 302 5.77 -17.54 -33.92
CA GLU A 302 6.85 -18.03 -33.06
C GLU A 302 8.13 -18.18 -33.89
N ILE A 303 9.01 -17.19 -33.81
CA ILE A 303 10.25 -17.16 -34.60
C ILE A 303 11.40 -17.80 -33.80
N GLU A 304 11.91 -18.94 -34.26
CA GLU A 304 12.88 -19.75 -33.49
C GLU A 304 14.34 -19.32 -33.65
N ASN A 305 14.69 -18.57 -34.69
CA ASN A 305 16.09 -18.37 -35.13
C ASN A 305 16.75 -17.05 -34.68
N GLY A 306 16.18 -16.33 -33.71
CA GLY A 306 16.80 -15.16 -33.11
C GLY A 306 16.53 -13.83 -33.84
N VAL A 307 15.75 -13.84 -34.92
CA VAL A 307 15.38 -12.63 -35.66
C VAL A 307 14.02 -12.09 -35.25
N SER A 308 13.81 -10.79 -35.43
CA SER A 308 12.52 -10.15 -35.19
C SER A 308 11.50 -10.51 -36.28
N VAL A 309 10.21 -10.28 -36.01
CA VAL A 309 9.15 -10.42 -37.02
C VAL A 309 9.34 -9.35 -38.10
N ILE A 310 9.59 -8.12 -37.70
CA ILE A 310 9.86 -7.01 -38.63
C ILE A 310 11.26 -6.46 -38.33
N SER A 311 12.09 -6.23 -39.35
CA SER A 311 13.37 -5.55 -39.19
C SER A 311 13.56 -4.48 -40.27
N ILE A 312 13.94 -3.28 -39.85
CA ILE A 312 13.99 -2.09 -40.71
C ILE A 312 15.26 -1.31 -40.39
N SER A 313 16.21 -1.24 -41.32
CA SER A 313 17.46 -0.48 -41.16
C SER A 313 17.56 0.64 -42.19
N GLU A 314 17.75 1.89 -41.75
CA GLU A 314 17.92 3.07 -42.62
C GLU A 314 16.75 3.35 -43.60
N ASN A 315 15.59 2.75 -43.33
CA ASN A 315 14.46 2.66 -44.22
C ASN A 315 13.28 3.52 -43.82
N LYS A 316 12.57 4.05 -44.82
CA LYS A 316 11.25 4.67 -44.61
C LYS A 316 10.27 3.56 -44.23
N TYR A 317 9.33 3.86 -43.34
CA TYR A 317 8.33 2.87 -42.98
C TYR A 317 6.97 3.47 -42.63
N ASN A 318 5.94 2.67 -42.86
CA ASN A 318 4.59 2.93 -42.39
C ASN A 318 3.98 1.65 -41.82
N ILE A 319 3.99 1.55 -40.49
CA ILE A 319 3.40 0.45 -39.72
C ILE A 319 2.18 1.01 -38.99
N SER A 320 0.98 0.82 -39.54
CA SER A 320 -0.23 1.38 -38.94
C SER A 320 -1.48 0.51 -38.99
N ASN A 321 -2.37 0.70 -38.00
CA ASN A 321 -3.63 -0.03 -37.89
C ASN A 321 -3.47 -1.55 -37.82
N ASN A 322 -2.38 -2.05 -37.24
CA ASN A 322 -2.13 -3.49 -37.16
C ASN A 322 -2.49 -4.05 -35.78
N TYR A 323 -2.78 -5.35 -35.73
CA TYR A 323 -3.01 -6.08 -34.49
C TYR A 323 -2.12 -7.31 -34.40
N PHE A 324 -1.30 -7.36 -33.34
CA PHE A 324 -0.37 -8.44 -33.04
C PHE A 324 -0.86 -9.22 -31.82
N LYS A 325 -1.09 -10.52 -31.97
CA LYS A 325 -1.59 -11.40 -30.91
C LYS A 325 -0.75 -12.67 -30.83
N ASN A 326 -0.25 -12.98 -29.64
CA ASN A 326 0.59 -14.17 -29.40
C ASN A 326 1.79 -14.23 -30.38
N CYS A 327 2.49 -13.12 -30.55
CA CYS A 327 3.69 -13.06 -31.39
C CYS A 327 4.93 -13.11 -30.49
N PHE A 328 5.82 -14.06 -30.78
CA PHE A 328 7.03 -14.34 -30.01
C PHE A 328 8.22 -14.54 -30.94
N SER A 329 9.41 -14.18 -30.47
CA SER A 329 10.69 -14.38 -31.15
C SER A 329 11.75 -14.78 -30.14
N SER A 330 12.58 -15.76 -30.50
CA SER A 330 13.77 -16.10 -29.72
C SER A 330 14.85 -15.01 -29.73
N GLY A 331 14.71 -13.99 -30.59
CA GLY A 331 15.51 -12.75 -30.53
C GLY A 331 15.04 -11.78 -29.45
N ASP A 332 14.02 -12.16 -28.68
CA ASP A 332 13.39 -11.41 -27.59
C ASP A 332 12.69 -10.11 -27.99
N ASN A 333 12.60 -9.77 -29.28
CA ASN A 333 11.83 -8.64 -29.77
C ASN A 333 11.02 -8.90 -31.07
N ILE A 334 9.92 -8.18 -31.26
CA ILE A 334 9.03 -8.30 -32.44
C ILE A 334 9.48 -7.41 -33.60
N ILE A 335 9.95 -6.20 -33.32
CA ILE A 335 10.31 -5.19 -34.31
C ILE A 335 11.71 -4.67 -34.00
N THR A 336 12.60 -4.69 -34.99
CA THR A 336 13.94 -4.08 -34.92
C THR A 336 13.98 -2.87 -35.84
N ILE A 337 14.43 -1.72 -35.32
CA ILE A 337 14.59 -0.49 -36.11
C ILE A 337 15.98 0.11 -35.85
N SER A 338 16.77 0.30 -36.89
CA SER A 338 18.16 0.80 -36.78
C SER A 338 18.44 2.02 -37.64
N SER A 339 19.30 2.91 -37.11
CA SER A 339 19.87 4.08 -37.80
C SER A 339 18.85 5.07 -38.37
N ILE A 340 17.72 5.28 -37.68
CA ILE A 340 16.63 6.14 -38.16
C ILE A 340 16.43 7.37 -37.26
N ASN A 341 16.34 8.55 -37.86
CA ASN A 341 15.98 9.78 -37.15
C ASN A 341 14.63 10.34 -37.63
N SER A 342 13.55 9.93 -36.97
CA SER A 342 12.19 10.34 -37.29
C SER A 342 11.87 11.79 -36.97
N LYS A 343 12.67 12.46 -36.13
CA LYS A 343 12.45 13.88 -35.82
C LYS A 343 12.76 14.79 -37.00
N LEU A 344 13.72 14.42 -37.85
CA LEU A 344 14.09 15.19 -39.02
C LEU A 344 13.05 15.06 -40.14
N ASN A 345 12.46 13.86 -40.29
CA ASN A 345 11.53 13.55 -41.38
C ASN A 345 10.33 12.69 -40.89
N PRO A 346 9.42 13.22 -40.03
CA PRO A 346 8.37 12.42 -39.40
C PRO A 346 7.40 11.78 -40.39
N SER A 347 7.17 12.40 -41.56
CA SER A 347 6.32 11.83 -42.62
C SER A 347 6.85 10.53 -43.22
N ASN A 348 8.14 10.25 -43.05
CA ASN A 348 8.79 9.07 -43.63
C ASN A 348 8.81 7.87 -42.67
N TYR A 349 8.43 8.07 -41.40
CA TYR A 349 8.53 7.05 -40.36
C TYR A 349 7.27 7.07 -39.51
N ILE A 350 6.26 6.34 -39.98
CA ILE A 350 4.92 6.31 -39.39
C ILE A 350 4.78 5.02 -38.58
N PHE A 351 4.61 5.15 -37.27
CA PHE A 351 4.17 4.07 -36.38
C PHE A 351 2.92 4.53 -35.63
N GLU A 352 1.74 4.08 -36.08
CA GLU A 352 0.48 4.61 -35.57
C GLU A 352 -0.62 3.56 -35.40
N ASN A 353 -1.35 3.62 -34.28
CA ASN A 353 -2.58 2.84 -34.06
C ASN A 353 -2.36 1.32 -34.16
N ASN A 354 -1.32 0.81 -33.49
CA ASN A 354 -1.03 -0.61 -33.44
C ASN A 354 -1.41 -1.19 -32.07
N ILE A 355 -2.04 -2.36 -32.08
CA ILE A 355 -2.45 -3.09 -30.87
C ILE A 355 -1.54 -4.30 -30.71
N PHE A 356 -1.02 -4.52 -29.50
CA PHE A 356 -0.25 -5.71 -29.15
C PHE A 356 -0.88 -6.40 -27.95
N GLU A 357 -1.04 -7.71 -28.06
CA GLU A 357 -1.63 -8.56 -27.04
C GLU A 357 -0.79 -9.81 -26.82
N ASN A 358 -0.31 -9.98 -25.59
CA ASN A 358 0.47 -11.14 -25.17
C ASN A 358 1.61 -11.47 -26.15
N THR A 359 2.47 -10.50 -26.43
CA THR A 359 3.65 -10.66 -27.29
C THR A 359 4.95 -10.68 -26.49
N ASP A 360 6.06 -10.90 -27.17
CA ASP A 360 7.38 -10.54 -26.65
C ASP A 360 7.60 -9.03 -26.59
N THR A 361 8.81 -8.62 -26.17
CA THR A 361 9.24 -7.22 -26.23
C THR A 361 8.97 -6.66 -27.60
N ILE A 362 8.43 -5.46 -27.67
CA ILE A 362 7.97 -4.96 -28.97
C ILE A 362 9.15 -4.49 -29.80
N PHE A 363 10.03 -3.67 -29.23
CA PHE A 363 11.06 -2.97 -29.99
C PHE A 363 12.47 -3.30 -29.54
N ARG A 364 13.37 -3.26 -30.53
CA ARG A 364 14.80 -3.01 -30.34
C ARG A 364 15.20 -1.86 -31.25
N PHE A 365 15.58 -0.72 -30.68
CA PHE A 365 16.10 0.41 -31.42
C PHE A 365 17.62 0.49 -31.34
N ILE A 366 18.26 0.83 -32.46
CA ILE A 366 19.71 1.01 -32.54
C ILE A 366 19.98 2.39 -33.16
N ASN A 367 20.69 3.28 -32.47
CA ASN A 367 21.03 4.63 -32.93
C ASN A 367 19.84 5.38 -33.58
N SER A 368 18.68 5.38 -32.91
CA SER A 368 17.44 5.85 -33.53
C SER A 368 16.67 6.86 -32.68
N ASN A 369 16.11 7.88 -33.34
CA ASN A 369 15.13 8.80 -32.74
C ASN A 369 13.76 8.48 -33.34
N ILE A 370 12.84 7.92 -32.55
CA ILE A 370 11.57 7.37 -33.04
C ILE A 370 10.37 8.02 -32.33
N GLN A 371 9.28 8.20 -33.08
CA GLN A 371 7.98 8.61 -32.56
C GLN A 371 6.97 7.46 -32.73
N ILE A 372 6.36 7.05 -31.62
CA ILE A 372 5.34 6.01 -31.54
C ILE A 372 4.03 6.68 -31.15
N ASN A 373 3.00 6.54 -31.99
CA ASN A 373 1.69 7.16 -31.76
C ASN A 373 0.61 6.09 -31.57
N LYS A 374 -0.30 6.28 -30.62
CA LYS A 374 -1.49 5.44 -30.44
C LYS A 374 -1.18 3.94 -30.33
N ILE A 375 -0.16 3.56 -29.54
CA ILE A 375 0.07 2.13 -29.26
C ILE A 375 -0.87 1.68 -28.13
N HIS A 376 -1.44 0.47 -28.27
CA HIS A 376 -2.26 -0.15 -27.24
C HIS A 376 -1.68 -1.50 -26.84
N LEU A 377 -1.14 -1.60 -25.62
CA LEU A 377 -0.66 -2.85 -25.06
C LEU A 377 -1.69 -3.40 -24.08
N LYS A 378 -2.16 -4.63 -24.30
CA LYS A 378 -3.16 -5.25 -23.43
C LYS A 378 -2.89 -6.72 -23.09
N ASN A 379 -3.36 -7.14 -21.93
CA ASN A 379 -3.42 -8.54 -21.49
C ASN A 379 -2.04 -9.23 -21.45
N TYR A 380 -1.08 -8.64 -20.74
CA TYR A 380 0.26 -9.18 -20.60
C TYR A 380 0.47 -9.82 -19.22
N GLU A 381 1.11 -10.99 -19.19
CA GLU A 381 1.72 -11.57 -17.99
C GLU A 381 3.19 -11.90 -18.27
N THR A 382 4.06 -10.93 -18.05
CA THR A 382 5.45 -11.02 -18.48
C THR A 382 6.28 -11.82 -17.48
N LYS A 383 6.95 -12.86 -17.98
CA LYS A 383 7.95 -13.65 -17.24
C LYS A 383 9.38 -13.36 -17.71
N LYS A 384 9.56 -12.59 -18.78
CA LYS A 384 10.86 -12.23 -19.32
C LYS A 384 11.52 -11.13 -18.47
N THR A 385 12.85 -11.12 -18.43
CA THR A 385 13.66 -10.12 -17.72
C THR A 385 13.71 -8.77 -18.42
N TYR A 386 13.50 -8.79 -19.75
CA TYR A 386 13.51 -7.63 -20.63
C TYR A 386 12.25 -6.76 -20.49
N PRO A 387 12.37 -5.43 -20.58
CA PRO A 387 11.23 -4.52 -20.57
C PRO A 387 10.24 -4.86 -21.67
N LEU A 388 8.95 -4.62 -21.43
CA LEU A 388 7.90 -5.00 -22.38
C LEU A 388 7.93 -4.21 -23.69
N LEU A 389 8.23 -2.91 -23.64
CA LEU A 389 8.18 -2.07 -24.82
C LEU A 389 9.49 -2.11 -25.62
N ASP A 390 10.64 -2.02 -24.94
CA ASP A 390 11.92 -1.75 -25.58
C ASP A 390 13.13 -2.35 -24.84
N ILE A 391 14.06 -2.92 -25.60
CA ILE A 391 15.36 -3.45 -25.13
C ILE A 391 16.55 -2.67 -25.71
N SER A 392 16.39 -1.39 -26.01
CA SER A 392 17.48 -0.59 -26.59
C SER A 392 18.59 -0.33 -25.58
N GLU A 393 19.81 -0.66 -25.96
CA GLU A 393 21.02 -0.46 -25.15
C GLU A 393 21.82 0.78 -25.55
N ASP A 394 21.28 1.60 -26.46
CA ASP A 394 21.97 2.77 -27.01
C ASP A 394 21.53 4.07 -26.32
N VAL A 395 22.49 4.77 -25.70
CA VAL A 395 22.24 6.05 -25.01
C VAL A 395 21.85 7.18 -25.96
N THR A 396 22.14 7.08 -27.25
CA THR A 396 21.78 8.06 -28.29
C THR A 396 20.34 7.90 -28.76
N THR A 397 19.73 6.73 -28.51
CA THR A 397 18.34 6.45 -28.87
C THR A 397 17.39 7.37 -28.12
N GLY A 398 16.43 7.93 -28.85
CA GLY A 398 15.41 8.84 -28.32
C GLY A 398 14.01 8.44 -28.74
N ILE A 399 13.17 8.04 -27.79
CA ILE A 399 11.84 7.48 -28.03
C ILE A 399 10.78 8.45 -27.51
N THR A 400 9.86 8.84 -28.39
CA THR A 400 8.69 9.66 -28.03
C THR A 400 7.43 8.84 -28.19
N ILE A 401 6.63 8.69 -27.12
CA ILE A 401 5.39 7.90 -27.13
C ILE A 401 4.22 8.85 -26.88
N ASN A 402 3.23 8.84 -27.78
CA ASN A 402 2.07 9.72 -27.71
C ASN A 402 0.75 8.95 -27.73
N ASN A 403 -0.26 9.44 -26.99
CA ASN A 403 -1.67 9.01 -27.10
C ASN A 403 -1.87 7.50 -26.91
N SER A 404 -1.15 6.88 -25.97
CA SER A 404 -1.02 5.42 -25.90
C SER A 404 -1.64 4.84 -24.62
N ILE A 405 -2.12 3.60 -24.71
CA ILE A 405 -2.85 2.90 -23.64
C ILE A 405 -2.11 1.62 -23.27
N PHE A 406 -1.95 1.40 -21.97
CA PHE A 406 -1.36 0.20 -21.39
C PHE A 406 -2.37 -0.37 -20.39
N GLU A 407 -2.90 -1.56 -20.64
CA GLU A 407 -4.03 -2.11 -19.90
C GLU A 407 -3.82 -3.59 -19.51
N ASN A 408 -4.19 -3.95 -18.28
CA ASN A 408 -4.17 -5.35 -17.79
C ASN A 408 -2.78 -6.01 -17.96
N ILE A 409 -1.73 -5.32 -17.50
CA ILE A 409 -0.34 -5.79 -17.59
C ILE A 409 0.16 -6.21 -16.21
N LYS A 410 0.71 -7.42 -16.10
CA LYS A 410 1.34 -7.95 -14.90
C LYS A 410 2.84 -8.14 -15.13
N PHE A 411 3.64 -7.24 -14.58
CA PHE A 411 5.10 -7.30 -14.58
C PHE A 411 5.59 -8.19 -13.43
N LYS A 412 6.12 -9.38 -13.74
CA LYS A 412 6.73 -10.22 -12.69
C LYS A 412 8.16 -9.78 -12.39
N ILE A 413 8.99 -9.67 -13.42
CA ILE A 413 10.44 -9.41 -13.27
C ILE A 413 10.99 -8.30 -14.18
N ASN A 414 10.15 -7.66 -14.99
CA ASN A 414 10.54 -6.63 -15.95
C ASN A 414 9.80 -5.30 -15.71
N SER A 415 10.16 -4.29 -16.51
CA SER A 415 9.56 -2.96 -16.53
C SER A 415 8.75 -2.75 -17.81
N LEU A 416 8.08 -1.60 -17.93
CA LEU A 416 7.43 -1.23 -19.19
C LEU A 416 8.45 -0.81 -20.25
N ILE A 417 9.48 -0.05 -19.86
CA ILE A 417 10.50 0.51 -20.75
C ILE A 417 11.91 0.23 -20.24
N GLY A 418 12.90 0.28 -21.14
CA GLY A 418 14.33 0.19 -20.79
C GLY A 418 14.84 1.42 -20.04
N ASP A 419 15.99 1.27 -19.40
CA ASP A 419 16.62 2.29 -18.54
C ASP A 419 17.74 3.10 -19.23
N ILE A 420 18.10 2.73 -20.47
CA ILE A 420 19.21 3.34 -21.21
C ILE A 420 18.74 4.43 -22.19
N ALA A 421 17.67 4.22 -22.94
CA ALA A 421 17.20 5.17 -23.97
C ALA A 421 16.61 6.47 -23.37
N ASN A 422 16.54 7.54 -24.18
CA ASN A 422 15.87 8.79 -23.76
C ASN A 422 14.37 8.70 -24.03
N TYR A 423 13.53 8.92 -23.03
CA TYR A 423 12.07 8.81 -23.18
C TYR A 423 11.33 10.14 -23.00
N SER A 424 10.35 10.38 -23.88
CA SER A 424 9.36 11.46 -23.75
C SER A 424 7.96 10.87 -23.92
N LEU A 425 7.15 10.91 -22.85
CA LEU A 425 5.82 10.31 -22.81
C LEU A 425 4.75 11.39 -22.73
N LYS A 426 3.77 11.36 -23.64
CA LYS A 426 2.68 12.33 -23.71
C LYS A 426 1.32 11.64 -23.89
N ASN A 427 0.32 12.05 -23.12
CA ASN A 427 -1.05 11.51 -23.21
C ASN A 427 -1.05 9.98 -23.05
N ILE A 428 -0.56 9.50 -21.91
CA ILE A 428 -0.43 8.06 -21.63
C ILE A 428 -1.45 7.62 -20.60
N MET A 429 -2.11 6.49 -20.86
CA MET A 429 -3.04 5.85 -19.94
C MET A 429 -2.50 4.50 -19.47
N LEU A 430 -2.45 4.29 -18.15
CA LEU A 430 -2.04 3.04 -17.49
C LEU A 430 -3.22 2.54 -16.66
N MET A 431 -3.77 1.38 -17.01
CA MET A 431 -4.94 0.79 -16.36
C MET A 431 -4.66 -0.62 -15.86
N ASN A 432 -4.99 -0.90 -14.61
CA ASN A 432 -4.89 -2.24 -14.01
C ASN A 432 -3.48 -2.85 -14.17
N ILE A 433 -2.46 -2.05 -13.86
CA ILE A 433 -1.07 -2.48 -13.95
C ILE A 433 -0.67 -3.12 -12.63
N THR A 434 -0.08 -4.31 -12.67
CA THR A 434 0.52 -4.95 -11.51
C THR A 434 2.03 -5.05 -11.72
N THR A 435 2.83 -4.68 -10.72
CA THR A 435 4.27 -4.97 -10.70
C THR A 435 4.67 -5.71 -9.44
N VAL A 436 5.57 -6.69 -9.59
CA VAL A 436 6.11 -7.45 -8.47
C VAL A 436 7.53 -6.97 -8.17
N SER A 437 8.52 -7.19 -9.05
CA SER A 437 9.93 -7.00 -8.67
C SER A 437 10.67 -5.87 -9.38
N LYS A 438 10.04 -5.05 -10.22
CA LYS A 438 10.71 -3.91 -10.87
C LYS A 438 9.80 -2.68 -10.97
N PRO A 439 10.38 -1.47 -10.99
CA PRO A 439 9.62 -0.27 -11.28
C PRO A 439 8.97 -0.37 -12.66
N ILE A 440 7.76 0.16 -12.83
CA ILE A 440 7.15 0.27 -14.17
C ILE A 440 8.03 1.14 -15.06
N PHE A 441 8.50 2.24 -14.50
CA PHE A 441 9.40 3.19 -15.12
C PHE A 441 10.69 3.29 -14.31
N HIS A 442 11.78 2.77 -14.87
CA HIS A 442 13.12 2.81 -14.28
C HIS A 442 14.01 3.75 -15.10
N PHE A 443 14.52 4.79 -14.45
CA PHE A 443 15.26 5.88 -15.09
C PHE A 443 16.62 6.09 -14.47
N ASN A 444 17.66 5.99 -15.31
CA ASN A 444 19.04 6.17 -14.87
C ASN A 444 19.70 7.35 -15.58
N ARG A 445 20.25 8.29 -14.80
CA ARG A 445 21.23 9.34 -15.16
C ARG A 445 20.85 10.30 -16.31
N LYS A 446 19.55 10.45 -16.62
CA LYS A 446 19.10 11.26 -17.76
C LYS A 446 17.85 12.09 -17.46
N ASN A 447 17.57 13.04 -18.34
CA ASN A 447 16.38 13.89 -18.24
C ASN A 447 15.17 13.23 -18.88
N TYR A 448 14.07 13.11 -18.13
CA TYR A 448 12.82 12.52 -18.64
C TYR A 448 11.65 13.49 -18.54
N LYS A 449 10.72 13.41 -19.51
CA LYS A 449 9.56 14.30 -19.62
C LYS A 449 8.27 13.49 -19.72
N PHE A 450 7.36 13.74 -18.79
CA PHE A 450 6.03 13.14 -18.72
C PHE A 450 4.99 14.25 -18.79
N ARG A 451 4.04 14.12 -19.72
CA ARG A 451 2.94 15.07 -19.89
C ARG A 451 1.62 14.34 -20.04
N ASN A 452 0.61 14.74 -19.27
CA ASN A 452 -0.75 14.18 -19.37
C ASN A 452 -0.73 12.65 -19.16
N ILE A 453 -0.30 12.21 -17.97
CA ILE A 453 -0.24 10.79 -17.62
C ILE A 453 -1.42 10.45 -16.71
N TYR A 454 -2.18 9.42 -17.03
CA TYR A 454 -3.28 8.92 -16.22
C TYR A 454 -3.01 7.48 -15.78
N VAL A 455 -2.98 7.23 -14.47
CA VAL A 455 -2.73 5.92 -13.87
C VAL A 455 -3.91 5.54 -12.99
N LYS A 456 -4.50 4.37 -13.24
CA LYS A 456 -5.64 3.85 -12.48
C LYS A 456 -5.39 2.39 -12.08
N ASN A 457 -5.66 2.08 -10.81
CA ASN A 457 -5.56 0.72 -10.26
C ASN A 457 -4.14 0.11 -10.42
N LEU A 458 -3.11 0.84 -9.99
CA LEU A 458 -1.75 0.30 -9.92
C LEU A 458 -1.59 -0.58 -8.69
N ASN A 459 -1.08 -1.80 -8.84
CA ASN A 459 -0.78 -2.73 -7.75
C ASN A 459 0.71 -3.13 -7.73
N GLY A 460 1.49 -2.62 -6.79
CA GLY A 460 2.88 -3.01 -6.52
C GLY A 460 2.96 -4.03 -5.39
N ASN A 461 3.04 -5.32 -5.71
CA ASN A 461 2.88 -6.42 -4.73
C ASN A 461 4.18 -7.13 -4.32
N GLY A 462 5.32 -6.86 -4.94
CA GLY A 462 6.55 -7.58 -4.59
C GLY A 462 7.33 -6.96 -3.44
N ASP A 463 8.59 -7.39 -3.33
CA ASP A 463 9.46 -7.06 -2.21
C ASP A 463 9.65 -5.55 -2.05
N MET A 464 9.99 -5.16 -0.82
CA MET A 464 9.97 -3.78 -0.33
C MET A 464 10.85 -2.79 -1.10
N LEU A 465 11.61 -3.19 -2.13
CA LEU A 465 12.57 -2.31 -2.80
C LEU A 465 12.14 -1.81 -4.19
N ASP A 466 11.35 -2.59 -4.94
CA ASP A 466 11.30 -2.38 -6.40
C ASP A 466 9.89 -2.19 -6.98
N SER A 467 8.82 -2.40 -6.20
CA SER A 467 7.43 -2.32 -6.67
C SER A 467 6.88 -0.88 -6.73
N THR A 468 7.52 -0.02 -7.53
CA THR A 468 7.18 1.42 -7.67
C THR A 468 6.61 1.76 -9.06
N LEU A 469 5.94 2.92 -9.17
CA LEU A 469 5.58 3.46 -10.48
C LEU A 469 6.82 4.07 -11.15
N PHE A 470 7.51 4.96 -10.42
CA PHE A 470 8.72 5.62 -10.87
C PHE A 470 9.87 5.30 -9.93
N TYR A 471 10.98 4.85 -10.50
CA TYR A 471 12.28 4.83 -9.85
C TYR A 471 13.24 5.65 -10.68
N TYR A 472 13.80 6.68 -10.08
CA TYR A 472 14.71 7.61 -10.74
C TYR A 472 16.02 7.71 -9.97
N ASP A 473 17.13 7.39 -10.63
CA ASP A 473 18.48 7.55 -10.12
C ASP A 473 19.23 8.60 -10.94
N SER A 474 19.55 9.75 -10.34
CA SER A 474 20.34 10.77 -11.03
C SER A 474 21.82 10.41 -11.21
N GLY A 475 22.32 9.39 -10.49
CA GLY A 475 23.73 9.11 -10.36
C GLY A 475 24.50 10.34 -9.87
N SER A 476 25.71 10.56 -10.40
CA SER A 476 26.51 11.77 -10.11
C SER A 476 26.06 13.01 -10.89
N ASN A 477 25.28 12.84 -11.95
CA ASN A 477 25.00 13.89 -12.93
C ASN A 477 23.80 14.74 -12.53
N TYR A 478 23.85 16.03 -12.87
CA TYR A 478 22.67 16.90 -12.83
C TYR A 478 21.67 16.45 -13.89
N SER A 479 20.70 15.68 -13.45
CA SER A 479 19.62 15.18 -14.28
C SER A 479 18.29 15.42 -13.56
N GLY A 480 17.22 15.59 -14.33
CA GLY A 480 15.91 15.88 -13.77
C GLY A 480 14.75 15.19 -14.44
N LEU A 481 13.70 15.02 -13.64
CA LEU A 481 12.43 14.42 -14.04
C LEU A 481 11.36 15.51 -14.02
N ASN A 482 10.72 15.72 -15.17
CA ASN A 482 9.68 16.73 -15.34
C ASN A 482 8.33 16.04 -15.61
N ILE A 483 7.44 16.09 -14.62
CA ILE A 483 6.10 15.52 -14.66
C ILE A 483 5.09 16.67 -14.67
N LYS A 484 4.30 16.77 -15.75
CA LYS A 484 3.22 17.75 -15.88
C LYS A 484 1.89 17.06 -16.13
N ASN A 485 0.84 17.49 -15.43
CA ASN A 485 -0.53 16.98 -15.58
C ASN A 485 -0.58 15.46 -15.39
N MET A 486 -0.25 15.00 -14.19
CA MET A 486 -0.29 13.57 -13.89
C MET A 486 -1.43 13.28 -12.92
N THR A 487 -2.23 12.26 -13.18
CA THR A 487 -3.28 11.77 -12.29
C THR A 487 -3.05 10.32 -11.93
N VAL A 488 -3.06 9.99 -10.64
CA VAL A 488 -2.95 8.63 -10.10
C VAL A 488 -4.15 8.36 -9.19
N VAL A 489 -4.88 7.28 -9.46
CA VAL A 489 -6.13 6.94 -8.75
C VAL A 489 -6.12 5.48 -8.31
N ASN A 490 -6.47 5.24 -7.04
CA ASN A 490 -6.68 3.91 -6.45
C ASN A 490 -5.44 3.00 -6.62
N SER A 491 -4.27 3.49 -6.20
CA SER A 491 -3.02 2.74 -6.30
C SER A 491 -2.66 2.08 -4.98
N ARG A 492 -2.11 0.87 -5.01
CA ARG A 492 -1.55 0.18 -3.85
C ARG A 492 -0.14 -0.28 -4.15
N THR A 493 0.85 0.10 -3.36
CA THR A 493 2.25 -0.34 -3.57
C THR A 493 2.94 -0.70 -2.25
N ASN A 494 3.80 -1.71 -2.26
CA ASN A 494 4.61 -2.10 -1.09
C ASN A 494 5.88 -1.23 -0.90
N ASN A 495 6.00 -0.17 -1.70
CA ASN A 495 7.11 0.78 -1.72
C ASN A 495 6.54 2.17 -2.09
N PRO A 496 7.32 3.25 -1.98
CA PRO A 496 7.00 4.51 -2.62
C PRO A 496 6.43 4.42 -4.04
N LEU A 497 5.49 5.31 -4.33
CA LEU A 497 4.96 5.44 -5.69
C LEU A 497 6.03 6.04 -6.61
N ILE A 498 6.73 7.07 -6.13
CA ILE A 498 7.82 7.76 -6.79
C ILE A 498 9.04 7.70 -5.89
N LYS A 499 10.10 7.03 -6.33
CA LYS A 499 11.38 6.94 -5.61
C LYS A 499 12.48 7.64 -6.37
N ILE A 500 13.24 8.46 -5.66
CA ILE A 500 14.30 9.31 -6.19
C ILE A 500 15.58 9.07 -5.38
N VAL A 501 16.66 8.75 -6.09
CA VAL A 501 17.99 8.51 -5.53
C VAL A 501 19.07 9.24 -6.35
N GLY A 502 20.32 9.25 -5.87
CA GLY A 502 21.48 9.83 -6.56
C GLY A 502 22.09 11.04 -5.86
N GLU A 503 23.09 11.68 -6.48
CA GLU A 503 23.84 12.80 -5.90
C GLU A 503 23.12 14.13 -6.09
N ASN A 504 22.80 14.49 -7.34
CA ASN A 504 22.22 15.79 -7.71
C ASN A 504 20.96 15.57 -8.53
N SER A 505 19.80 15.93 -7.99
CA SER A 505 18.52 15.53 -8.60
C SER A 505 17.55 16.71 -8.65
N VAL A 506 16.94 16.94 -9.83
CA VAL A 506 16.04 18.09 -10.09
C VAL A 506 14.66 17.61 -10.53
N PHE A 507 13.60 17.97 -9.81
CA PHE A 507 12.24 17.51 -10.07
C PHE A 507 11.27 18.66 -10.23
N TYR A 508 10.45 18.57 -11.27
CA TYR A 508 9.34 19.47 -11.50
C TYR A 508 8.06 18.65 -11.54
N LEU A 509 7.21 18.83 -10.52
CA LEU A 509 5.92 18.17 -10.37
C LEU A 509 4.83 19.24 -10.49
N GLU A 510 4.27 19.41 -11.69
CA GLU A 510 3.25 20.42 -11.97
C GLU A 510 1.89 19.75 -12.24
N ASN A 511 0.83 20.23 -11.60
CA ASN A 511 -0.52 19.69 -11.74
C ASN A 511 -0.57 18.18 -11.47
N LEU A 512 0.06 17.73 -10.38
CA LEU A 512 0.06 16.33 -9.94
C LEU A 512 -1.18 16.08 -9.08
N ASN A 513 -1.97 15.06 -9.40
CA ASN A 513 -3.16 14.66 -8.65
C ASN A 513 -3.01 13.18 -8.23
N ILE A 514 -2.75 12.91 -6.95
CA ILE A 514 -2.66 11.55 -6.39
C ILE A 514 -3.80 11.36 -5.40
N THR A 515 -4.69 10.42 -5.70
CA THR A 515 -5.89 10.14 -4.91
C THR A 515 -6.01 8.67 -4.53
N ASN A 516 -6.43 8.41 -3.29
CA ASN A 516 -6.68 7.06 -2.77
C ASN A 516 -5.49 6.11 -2.94
N ALA A 517 -4.25 6.60 -2.81
CA ALA A 517 -3.06 5.76 -2.88
C ALA A 517 -2.73 5.18 -1.49
N LYS A 518 -2.53 3.86 -1.40
CA LYS A 518 -2.12 3.15 -0.19
C LYS A 518 -0.74 2.54 -0.39
N THR A 519 0.27 3.06 0.29
CA THR A 519 1.67 2.68 0.10
C THR A 519 2.28 2.12 1.39
N TYR A 520 3.27 1.23 1.27
CA TYR A 520 4.11 0.78 2.40
C TYR A 520 5.43 1.59 2.40
N GLY A 521 5.29 2.88 2.64
CA GLY A 521 6.32 3.92 2.54
C GLY A 521 5.74 5.22 1.97
N PRO A 522 6.53 6.29 1.85
CA PRO A 522 6.06 7.60 1.38
C PRO A 522 5.55 7.51 -0.06
N LEU A 523 4.55 8.29 -0.47
CA LEU A 523 4.16 8.38 -1.88
C LEU A 523 5.32 8.86 -2.75
N ILE A 524 6.03 9.89 -2.29
CA ILE A 524 7.20 10.44 -2.96
C ILE A 524 8.36 10.37 -1.97
N GLU A 525 9.38 9.60 -2.30
CA GLU A 525 10.58 9.42 -1.48
C GLU A 525 11.79 9.97 -2.23
N ASN A 526 12.43 11.01 -1.71
CA ASN A 526 13.69 11.54 -2.23
C ASN A 526 14.80 11.38 -1.19
N VAL A 527 15.74 10.49 -1.50
CA VAL A 527 16.92 10.21 -0.67
C VAL A 527 18.22 10.69 -1.32
N SER A 528 18.14 11.53 -2.35
CA SER A 528 19.33 12.12 -2.99
C SER A 528 20.13 12.99 -2.02
N ASN A 529 21.42 13.18 -2.29
CA ASN A 529 22.28 14.02 -1.45
C ASN A 529 21.95 15.52 -1.60
N ASN A 530 21.75 15.98 -2.83
CA ASN A 530 21.33 17.32 -3.20
C ASN A 530 20.07 17.24 -4.07
N SER A 531 18.94 17.67 -3.51
CA SER A 531 17.65 17.62 -4.20
C SER A 531 17.09 19.02 -4.43
N THR A 532 16.64 19.29 -5.66
CA THR A 532 15.79 20.43 -5.98
C THR A 532 14.44 19.92 -6.45
N ILE A 533 13.38 20.12 -5.67
CA ILE A 533 12.02 19.72 -6.03
C ILE A 533 11.12 20.95 -6.08
N ASN A 534 10.35 21.08 -7.17
CA ASN A 534 9.29 22.07 -7.31
C ASN A 534 7.95 21.37 -7.50
N ILE A 535 7.05 21.53 -6.54
CA ILE A 535 5.67 21.03 -6.55
C ILE A 535 4.74 22.23 -6.75
N LYS A 536 3.97 22.22 -7.83
CA LYS A 536 3.07 23.33 -8.17
C LYS A 536 1.69 22.81 -8.54
N ASN A 537 0.63 23.51 -8.09
CA ASN A 537 -0.76 23.23 -8.47
C ASN A 537 -1.17 21.77 -8.22
N SER A 538 -0.66 21.14 -7.16
CA SER A 538 -0.77 19.69 -6.96
C SER A 538 -1.74 19.34 -5.84
N TYR A 539 -2.39 18.18 -5.95
CA TYR A 539 -3.43 17.67 -5.07
C TYR A 539 -3.04 16.25 -4.61
N LEU A 540 -2.79 16.09 -3.32
CA LEU A 540 -2.56 14.80 -2.70
C LEU A 540 -3.71 14.56 -1.71
N ILE A 541 -4.66 13.72 -2.09
CA ILE A 541 -5.94 13.54 -1.37
C ILE A 541 -6.17 12.08 -0.95
N ASN A 542 -6.53 11.87 0.32
CA ASN A 542 -6.91 10.55 0.85
C ASN A 542 -5.85 9.47 0.60
N ASN A 543 -4.58 9.82 0.80
CA ASN A 543 -3.48 8.87 0.64
C ASN A 543 -3.01 8.34 1.99
N ARG A 544 -2.50 7.11 2.01
CA ARG A 544 -2.06 6.45 3.23
C ARG A 544 -0.69 5.80 3.07
N ASN A 545 0.30 6.31 3.78
CA ASN A 545 1.53 5.58 4.06
C ASN A 545 1.29 4.71 5.31
N THR A 546 1.28 3.39 5.11
CA THR A 546 1.00 2.40 6.16
C THR A 546 2.23 1.98 6.96
N HIS A 547 3.42 2.44 6.59
CA HIS A 547 4.66 2.05 7.24
C HIS A 547 4.92 2.92 8.47
N ILE A 548 4.80 2.34 9.67
CA ILE A 548 4.88 3.06 10.96
C ILE A 548 6.21 3.77 11.21
N HIS A 549 7.33 3.27 10.66
CA HIS A 549 8.65 3.90 10.82
C HIS A 549 9.08 4.77 9.64
N LYS A 550 8.32 4.81 8.53
CA LYS A 550 8.68 5.68 7.39
C LYS A 550 7.91 6.97 7.49
N CYS A 551 8.62 8.06 7.34
CA CYS A 551 8.14 9.40 7.61
C CYS A 551 7.51 10.01 6.36
N GLY A 552 6.43 10.79 6.48
CA GLY A 552 5.79 11.52 5.38
C GLY A 552 4.94 10.67 4.43
N ASN A 553 4.00 11.35 3.76
CA ASN A 553 3.55 10.94 2.42
C ASN A 553 4.50 11.51 1.34
N ILE A 554 5.16 12.64 1.60
CA ILE A 554 6.35 13.10 0.90
C ILE A 554 7.51 13.07 1.89
N TYR A 555 8.57 12.35 1.55
CA TYR A 555 9.78 12.22 2.35
C TYR A 555 10.98 12.76 1.61
N MET A 556 11.77 13.59 2.28
CA MET A 556 13.04 14.10 1.78
C MET A 556 14.11 14.12 2.87
N LYS A 557 15.38 13.94 2.50
CA LYS A 557 16.52 14.09 3.43
C LYS A 557 17.75 14.77 2.81
N ASN A 558 18.77 15.03 3.63
CA ASN A 558 20.06 15.64 3.25
C ASN A 558 19.97 17.14 2.89
N ASN A 559 20.50 17.55 1.72
CA ASN A 559 20.43 18.94 1.23
C ASN A 559 19.17 19.11 0.38
N ILE A 560 18.24 19.91 0.90
CA ILE A 560 16.87 20.00 0.41
C ILE A 560 16.62 21.41 -0.13
N ASN A 561 16.27 21.53 -1.40
CA ASN A 561 15.73 22.73 -2.02
C ASN A 561 14.31 22.42 -2.50
N LEU A 562 13.32 22.69 -1.65
CA LEU A 562 11.92 22.31 -1.87
C LEU A 562 11.05 23.55 -2.04
N LYS A 563 10.32 23.62 -3.15
CA LYS A 563 9.31 24.63 -3.41
C LYS A 563 7.94 23.99 -3.56
N ILE A 564 6.95 24.48 -2.82
CA ILE A 564 5.55 24.03 -2.87
C ILE A 564 4.67 25.24 -3.07
N HIS A 565 4.01 25.36 -4.22
CA HIS A 565 3.14 26.48 -4.56
C HIS A 565 1.74 26.01 -4.95
N ASN A 566 0.71 26.72 -4.47
CA ASN A 566 -0.68 26.51 -4.86
C ASN A 566 -1.12 25.04 -4.78
N SER A 567 -0.75 24.34 -3.70
CA SER A 567 -0.95 22.89 -3.59
C SER A 567 -1.79 22.52 -2.37
N THR A 568 -2.53 21.41 -2.47
CA THR A 568 -3.43 20.93 -1.41
C THR A 568 -3.06 19.51 -0.98
N PHE A 569 -2.87 19.34 0.33
CA PHE A 569 -2.64 18.05 0.98
C PHE A 569 -3.82 17.80 1.92
N ASN A 570 -4.75 16.94 1.51
CA ASN A 570 -6.01 16.73 2.20
C ASN A 570 -6.23 15.26 2.59
N ASP A 571 -6.64 15.01 3.83
CA ASP A 571 -6.97 13.67 4.34
C ASP A 571 -5.82 12.64 4.15
N ASN A 572 -4.55 13.06 4.22
CA ASN A 572 -3.43 12.12 4.10
C ASN A 572 -3.05 11.55 5.47
N ASN A 573 -2.85 10.24 5.55
CA ASN A 573 -2.51 9.53 6.77
C ASN A 573 -1.10 8.92 6.64
N ASN A 574 -0.25 9.16 7.63
CA ASN A 574 1.01 8.45 7.79
C ASN A 574 1.07 7.76 9.15
N GLY A 575 1.47 6.49 9.19
CA GLY A 575 1.71 5.79 10.45
C GLY A 575 2.96 6.27 11.20
N GLY A 576 3.91 6.90 10.51
CA GLY A 576 5.10 7.53 11.11
C GLY A 576 4.96 9.04 11.29
N PHE A 577 6.08 9.76 11.36
CA PHE A 577 6.05 11.23 11.52
C PHE A 577 5.66 11.96 10.23
N GLY A 578 5.07 13.16 10.33
CA GLY A 578 4.67 13.98 9.18
C GLY A 578 3.50 13.35 8.41
N GLY A 579 2.28 13.82 8.60
CA GLY A 579 1.13 13.26 7.88
C GLY A 579 1.14 13.57 6.38
N ALA A 580 1.61 14.76 5.98
CA ALA A 580 1.75 15.14 4.57
C ALA A 580 3.23 15.14 4.14
N LEU A 581 4.06 15.92 4.83
CA LEU A 581 5.44 16.18 4.45
C LEU A 581 6.39 15.88 5.62
N CYS A 582 7.49 15.20 5.31
CA CYS A 582 8.56 14.92 6.24
C CYS A 582 9.92 15.27 5.64
N LEU A 583 10.65 16.14 6.32
CA LEU A 583 12.01 16.56 6.00
C LEU A 583 12.92 16.07 7.12
N ASP A 584 13.71 15.05 6.85
CA ASP A 584 14.50 14.36 7.87
C ASP A 584 16.00 14.47 7.59
N ASN A 585 16.84 14.31 8.62
CA ASN A 585 18.29 14.36 8.48
C ASN A 585 18.77 15.57 7.65
N ILE A 586 18.17 16.74 7.91
CA ILE A 586 18.42 17.96 7.15
C ILE A 586 19.86 18.42 7.41
N LYS A 587 20.59 18.69 6.32
CA LYS A 587 21.90 19.36 6.34
C LYS A 587 21.74 20.82 5.93
N ASN A 588 21.35 21.07 4.68
CA ASN A 588 20.99 22.40 4.18
C ASN A 588 19.53 22.42 3.76
N LEU A 589 18.83 23.52 4.04
CA LEU A 589 17.40 23.65 3.76
C LEU A 589 17.08 24.98 3.08
N ASN A 590 16.62 24.90 1.84
CA ASN A 590 15.93 25.97 1.16
C ASN A 590 14.47 25.55 0.95
N LEU A 591 13.58 25.99 1.84
CA LEU A 591 12.17 25.62 1.85
C LEU A 591 11.30 26.82 1.49
N GLU A 592 10.49 26.72 0.45
CA GLU A 592 9.53 27.74 0.05
C GLU A 592 8.13 27.12 -0.06
N ILE A 593 7.21 27.45 0.85
CA ILE A 593 5.80 27.02 0.79
C ILE A 593 4.92 28.26 0.62
N LYS A 594 4.16 28.33 -0.48
CA LYS A 594 3.25 29.46 -0.77
C LYS A 594 1.87 29.01 -1.20
N ASP A 595 0.86 29.76 -0.77
CA ASP A 595 -0.53 29.65 -1.24
C ASP A 595 -1.07 28.21 -1.15
N SER A 596 -0.74 27.49 -0.08
CA SER A 596 -0.97 26.04 0.03
C SER A 596 -1.82 25.67 1.24
N ILE A 597 -2.50 24.52 1.17
CA ILE A 597 -3.44 24.05 2.18
C ILE A 597 -3.05 22.65 2.66
N PHE A 598 -2.91 22.50 3.98
CA PHE A 598 -2.73 21.22 4.66
C PHE A 598 -3.95 20.97 5.54
N LYS A 599 -4.80 20.03 5.14
CA LYS A 599 -6.07 19.76 5.81
C LYS A 599 -6.23 18.29 6.20
N ASN A 600 -6.73 18.03 7.40
CA ASN A 600 -7.10 16.69 7.88
C ASN A 600 -5.97 15.65 7.75
N ASN A 601 -4.70 16.07 7.80
CA ASN A 601 -3.59 15.12 7.72
C ASN A 601 -3.33 14.52 9.10
N TYR A 602 -2.90 13.25 9.12
CA TYR A 602 -2.61 12.50 10.34
C TYR A 602 -1.18 11.96 10.34
N GLY A 603 -0.46 12.13 11.45
CA GLY A 603 0.88 11.57 11.66
C GLY A 603 1.17 11.28 13.13
N LEU A 604 2.25 10.55 13.43
CA LEU A 604 2.70 10.26 14.81
C LEU A 604 3.15 11.55 15.52
N ASN A 605 4.06 12.30 14.89
CA ASN A 605 4.46 13.66 15.24
C ASN A 605 4.33 14.54 14.01
N GLY A 606 3.79 15.75 14.16
CA GLY A 606 3.58 16.64 13.02
C GLY A 606 2.44 16.13 12.15
N GLY A 607 1.19 16.46 12.50
CA GLY A 607 0.03 15.96 11.77
C GLY A 607 0.05 16.33 10.28
N ALA A 608 0.66 17.46 9.92
CA ALA A 608 0.95 17.82 8.53
C ALA A 608 2.45 17.74 8.20
N LEU A 609 3.29 18.41 8.99
CA LEU A 609 4.72 18.63 8.68
C LEU A 609 5.62 18.16 9.81
N TYR A 610 6.68 17.43 9.46
CA TYR A 610 7.76 17.04 10.35
C TYR A 610 9.11 17.54 9.82
N LEU A 611 9.92 18.18 10.66
CA LEU A 611 11.29 18.59 10.33
C LEU A 611 12.29 18.10 11.39
N SER A 612 13.35 17.42 10.98
CA SER A 612 14.46 17.04 11.86
C SER A 612 15.84 17.33 11.26
N ASN A 613 16.75 17.77 12.12
CA ASN A 613 18.15 17.93 11.77
C ASN A 613 18.86 16.56 11.73
N LYS A 614 19.95 16.48 10.97
CA LYS A 614 20.91 15.38 11.18
C LYS A 614 21.64 15.61 12.50
N ASP A 615 21.85 14.55 13.29
CA ASP A 615 22.68 14.55 14.50
C ASP A 615 24.12 14.95 14.15
N ILE A 616 24.41 16.25 14.07
CA ILE A 616 25.76 16.76 13.90
C ILE A 616 26.12 17.46 15.19
N LEU A 617 26.67 16.66 16.10
CA LEU A 617 27.17 17.07 17.41
C LEU A 617 28.43 17.92 17.32
N ASP A 618 29.11 17.97 16.17
CA ASP A 618 30.41 18.61 16.04
C ASP A 618 30.54 19.49 14.79
N SER A 619 31.04 20.71 15.06
CA SER A 619 31.77 21.61 14.16
C SER A 619 31.00 22.65 13.34
N SER A 620 31.70 23.78 13.22
CA SER A 620 31.37 25.14 12.77
C SER A 620 30.92 25.31 11.31
N ASP A 621 30.39 24.27 10.68
CA ASP A 621 29.97 24.38 9.29
C ASP A 621 28.73 25.28 9.18
N LEU A 622 28.90 26.39 8.46
CA LEU A 622 27.87 27.38 8.15
C LEU A 622 26.77 26.73 7.29
N TYR A 623 25.78 26.09 7.92
CA TYR A 623 24.61 25.59 7.18
C TYR A 623 23.77 26.77 6.68
N ASN A 624 23.52 26.80 5.37
CA ASN A 624 22.64 27.77 4.75
C ASN A 624 21.18 27.30 4.91
N ALA A 625 20.38 28.13 5.57
CA ALA A 625 18.96 27.93 5.75
C ALA A 625 18.19 29.13 5.18
N SER A 626 17.28 28.88 4.25
CA SER A 626 16.35 29.87 3.71
C SER A 626 14.95 29.26 3.79
N LEU A 627 14.09 29.79 4.66
CA LEU A 627 12.74 29.27 4.84
C LEU A 627 11.72 30.39 4.58
N ILE A 628 10.78 30.15 3.68
CA ILE A 628 9.72 31.09 3.31
C ILE A 628 8.40 30.34 3.39
N ILE A 629 7.49 30.76 4.27
CA ILE A 629 6.14 30.16 4.42
C ILE A 629 5.10 31.29 4.36
N LYS A 630 4.39 31.42 3.23
CA LYS A 630 3.46 32.54 3.01
C LYS A 630 2.09 32.07 2.54
N ASN A 631 1.02 32.64 3.09
CA ASN A 631 -0.36 32.30 2.70
C ASN A 631 -0.64 30.79 2.83
N VAL A 632 -0.30 30.19 3.97
CA VAL A 632 -0.44 28.75 4.20
C VAL A 632 -1.46 28.47 5.29
N ASN A 633 -2.35 27.52 5.03
CA ASN A 633 -3.39 27.15 5.98
C ASN A 633 -3.24 25.70 6.44
N PHE A 634 -3.24 25.51 7.77
CA PHE A 634 -3.23 24.22 8.45
C PHE A 634 -4.57 24.01 9.17
N TYR A 635 -5.42 23.15 8.61
CA TYR A 635 -6.76 22.88 9.10
C TYR A 635 -6.94 21.47 9.62
N SER A 636 -7.34 21.32 10.88
CA SER A 636 -7.79 20.03 11.42
C SER A 636 -6.80 18.88 11.23
N ASN A 637 -5.49 19.19 11.21
CA ASN A 637 -4.46 18.16 11.19
C ASN A 637 -4.33 17.56 12.60
N GLN A 638 -3.98 16.29 12.68
CA GLN A 638 -3.93 15.53 13.92
C GLN A 638 -2.58 14.83 14.08
N ALA A 639 -1.99 14.96 15.26
CA ALA A 639 -0.83 14.18 15.68
C ALA A 639 -1.18 13.23 16.82
N GLU A 640 -0.64 12.02 16.78
CA GLU A 640 -0.79 11.04 17.87
C GLU A 640 -0.02 11.43 19.12
N ASN A 641 1.09 12.15 18.99
CA ASN A 641 1.90 12.58 20.12
C ASN A 641 2.03 14.10 20.16
N PHE A 642 2.83 14.67 19.27
CA PHE A 642 3.24 16.08 19.34
C PHE A 642 3.03 16.84 18.04
N GLY A 643 2.68 18.12 18.12
CA GLY A 643 2.66 19.02 16.97
C GLY A 643 1.51 18.71 16.01
N GLY A 644 0.28 19.06 16.37
CA GLY A 644 -0.91 18.67 15.60
C GLY A 644 -0.88 19.13 14.14
N ALA A 645 -0.23 20.27 13.83
CA ALA A 645 0.12 20.64 12.47
C ALA A 645 1.61 20.42 12.17
N ILE A 646 2.51 21.03 12.94
CA ILE A 646 3.95 21.00 12.68
C ILE A 646 4.70 20.52 13.91
N TYR A 647 5.61 19.58 13.70
CA TYR A 647 6.64 19.18 14.65
C TYR A 647 8.02 19.52 14.08
N SER A 648 8.87 20.17 14.85
CA SER A 648 10.21 20.58 14.39
C SER A 648 11.29 20.36 15.44
N GLU A 649 12.21 19.45 15.15
CA GLU A 649 13.55 19.34 15.75
C GLU A 649 14.58 20.23 15.03
N TYR A 650 14.17 20.87 13.92
CA TYR A 650 15.02 21.73 13.12
C TYR A 650 15.29 23.08 13.82
N ASN A 651 16.52 23.27 14.28
CA ASN A 651 17.00 24.41 15.08
C ASN A 651 17.25 25.71 14.31
N LYS A 652 16.67 25.85 13.12
CA LYS A 652 16.75 27.08 12.31
C LYS A 652 15.40 27.51 11.76
N LEU A 653 14.32 26.84 12.18
CA LEU A 653 12.97 27.19 11.74
C LEU A 653 12.59 28.63 12.15
N TYR A 654 13.14 29.17 13.24
CA TYR A 654 12.93 30.57 13.67
C TYR A 654 13.43 31.62 12.66
N LEU A 655 14.34 31.25 11.74
CA LEU A 655 14.84 32.15 10.68
C LEU A 655 13.86 32.30 9.52
N SER A 656 12.71 31.63 9.57
CA SER A 656 11.75 31.64 8.46
C SER A 656 11.10 33.00 8.26
N GLU A 657 11.05 33.46 7.00
CA GLU A 657 10.18 34.53 6.56
C GLU A 657 8.74 34.01 6.47
N VAL A 658 7.92 34.35 7.46
CA VAL A 658 6.50 33.97 7.47
C VAL A 658 5.57 35.15 7.32
N SER A 659 4.48 34.93 6.58
CA SER A 659 3.39 35.91 6.49
C SER A 659 2.06 35.23 6.21
N ASN A 660 0.99 35.66 6.87
CA ASN A 660 -0.37 35.18 6.63
C ASN A 660 -0.49 33.64 6.75
N ILE A 661 -0.21 33.10 7.94
CA ILE A 661 -0.34 31.67 8.24
C ILE A 661 -1.51 31.45 9.18
N THR A 662 -2.36 30.47 8.90
CA THR A 662 -3.49 30.10 9.77
C THR A 662 -3.35 28.68 10.28
N PHE A 663 -3.38 28.49 11.60
CA PHE A 663 -3.52 27.20 12.27
C PHE A 663 -4.89 27.13 12.93
N LYS A 664 -5.78 26.31 12.37
CA LYS A 664 -7.14 26.18 12.87
C LYS A 664 -7.56 24.73 13.12
N ASN A 665 -8.14 24.48 14.29
CA ASN A 665 -8.67 23.18 14.72
C ASN A 665 -7.66 22.02 14.69
N ASN A 666 -6.36 22.29 14.71
CA ASN A 666 -5.36 21.22 14.74
C ASN A 666 -5.29 20.60 16.14
N SER A 667 -4.96 19.31 16.22
CA SER A 667 -4.97 18.57 17.49
C SER A 667 -3.76 17.67 17.69
N ALA A 668 -3.29 17.58 18.94
CA ALA A 668 -2.27 16.62 19.36
C ALA A 668 -2.70 15.93 20.67
N PHE A 669 -2.36 14.65 20.84
CA PHE A 669 -2.70 13.92 22.07
C PHE A 669 -1.90 14.40 23.27
N ILE A 670 -0.60 14.68 23.10
CA ILE A 670 0.27 15.11 24.20
C ILE A 670 0.36 16.63 24.19
N ALA A 671 1.11 17.22 23.26
CA ALA A 671 1.40 18.64 23.31
C ALA A 671 1.52 19.34 21.95
N GLY A 672 1.34 20.67 21.95
CA GLY A 672 1.53 21.50 20.77
C GLY A 672 0.45 21.24 19.72
N GLY A 673 -0.81 21.58 20.00
CA GLY A 673 -1.93 21.30 19.10
C GLY A 673 -1.75 21.91 17.69
N ALA A 674 -1.04 23.04 17.56
CA ALA A 674 -0.55 23.53 16.26
C ALA A 674 0.94 23.23 16.05
N LEU A 675 1.82 23.76 16.90
CA LEU A 675 3.27 23.71 16.75
C LEU A 675 3.92 23.03 17.97
N TYR A 676 4.90 22.17 17.72
CA TYR A 676 5.73 21.59 18.77
C TYR A 676 7.20 21.58 18.36
N THR A 677 8.09 21.84 19.33
CA THR A 677 9.52 21.54 19.21
C THR A 677 10.05 20.91 20.49
N PRO A 678 10.92 19.88 20.43
CA PRO A 678 11.53 19.34 21.65
C PRO A 678 12.62 20.26 22.24
N ASN A 679 12.97 21.35 21.57
CA ASN A 679 14.06 22.27 21.94
C ASN A 679 13.52 23.63 22.39
N LYS A 680 14.40 24.62 22.63
CA LYS A 680 13.99 26.00 22.97
C LYS A 680 13.29 26.69 21.80
N ILE A 681 12.21 27.42 22.07
CA ILE A 681 11.37 28.08 21.06
C ILE A 681 12.14 29.16 20.32
N GLU A 682 12.87 30.01 21.04
CA GLU A 682 13.61 31.15 20.46
C GLU A 682 14.58 30.72 19.35
N SER A 683 15.04 29.47 19.39
CA SER A 683 15.96 28.90 18.41
C SER A 683 15.35 27.81 17.53
N ASN A 684 14.07 27.45 17.66
CA ASN A 684 13.50 26.30 16.92
C ASN A 684 12.09 26.52 16.36
N LEU A 685 11.35 27.55 16.74
CA LEU A 685 10.00 27.76 16.24
C LEU A 685 9.79 29.17 15.69
N ILE A 686 8.76 29.27 14.86
CA ILE A 686 8.34 30.49 14.20
C ILE A 686 7.50 31.32 15.18
N LEU A 687 8.02 32.47 15.59
CA LEU A 687 7.28 33.44 16.39
C LEU A 687 7.03 34.70 15.54
N ASN A 688 5.85 34.80 14.93
CA ASN A 688 5.44 35.98 14.18
C ASN A 688 3.99 36.35 14.50
N LYS A 689 3.72 37.65 14.64
CA LYS A 689 2.39 38.23 14.89
C LYS A 689 1.39 37.97 13.75
N GLU A 690 1.89 37.66 12.56
CA GLU A 690 1.06 37.33 11.39
C GLU A 690 0.54 35.88 11.37
N ILE A 691 0.86 35.09 12.41
CA ILE A 691 0.31 33.74 12.58
C ILE A 691 -1.00 33.82 13.35
N GLN A 692 -2.08 33.30 12.75
CA GLN A 692 -3.39 33.17 13.37
C GLN A 692 -3.58 31.77 13.95
N TYR A 693 -3.93 31.71 15.23
CA TYR A 693 -4.30 30.47 15.91
C TYR A 693 -5.78 30.50 16.25
N ASP A 694 -6.54 29.50 15.79
CA ASP A 694 -7.97 29.38 16.05
C ASP A 694 -8.31 27.96 16.52
N SER A 695 -8.68 27.82 17.80
CA SER A 695 -9.27 26.58 18.33
C SER A 695 -8.42 25.31 18.18
N ASN A 696 -7.08 25.42 18.25
CA ASN A 696 -6.20 24.24 18.31
C ASN A 696 -6.24 23.61 19.72
N ILE A 697 -6.04 22.29 19.81
CA ILE A 697 -6.21 21.53 21.06
C ILE A 697 -5.03 20.59 21.27
N ALA A 698 -4.43 20.62 22.44
CA ALA A 698 -3.55 19.56 22.92
C ALA A 698 -4.17 18.94 24.18
N GLN A 699 -4.28 17.61 24.24
CA GLN A 699 -4.97 16.98 25.36
C GLN A 699 -4.20 17.10 26.67
N SER A 700 -2.86 17.10 26.66
CA SER A 700 -2.07 17.36 27.88
C SER A 700 -1.79 18.85 28.10
N TYR A 701 -1.05 19.53 27.23
CA TYR A 701 -0.68 20.94 27.41
C TYR A 701 -0.26 21.65 26.12
N GLY A 702 -0.28 22.99 26.14
CA GLY A 702 0.17 23.82 25.01
C GLY A 702 -0.67 23.66 23.74
N ASN A 703 -1.92 24.15 23.78
CA ASN A 703 -2.88 24.04 22.67
C ASN A 703 -2.36 24.58 21.34
N ASN A 704 -1.64 25.71 21.35
CA ASN A 704 -1.10 26.31 20.13
C ASN A 704 0.36 25.91 19.96
N ILE A 705 1.21 26.27 20.91
CA ILE A 705 2.64 26.06 20.86
C ILE A 705 3.07 25.35 22.14
N SER A 706 4.04 24.45 22.05
CA SER A 706 4.62 23.80 23.23
C SER A 706 6.02 23.25 22.97
N THR A 707 6.71 22.90 24.06
CA THR A 707 8.01 22.23 24.03
C THR A 707 8.08 21.05 24.98
N ASN A 708 9.21 20.32 24.94
CA ASN A 708 9.59 19.45 26.06
C ASN A 708 9.65 20.25 27.38
N PRO A 709 9.51 19.58 28.54
CA PRO A 709 9.78 20.19 29.83
C PRO A 709 11.21 20.74 29.87
N ILE A 710 11.38 21.96 30.41
CA ILE A 710 12.70 22.62 30.53
C ILE A 710 13.09 22.82 31.99
N TYR A 711 12.11 23.01 32.88
CA TYR A 711 12.42 23.15 34.29
C TYR A 711 11.29 22.66 35.19
N ALA A 712 11.66 22.29 36.41
CA ALA A 712 10.75 21.97 37.50
C ALA A 712 10.84 23.06 38.57
N ILE A 713 9.72 23.67 38.95
CA ILE A 713 9.67 24.66 40.04
C ILE A 713 9.17 23.98 41.31
N LEU A 714 9.87 24.22 42.42
CA LEU A 714 9.40 23.85 43.74
C LEU A 714 8.30 24.82 44.22
N GLU A 715 7.10 24.29 44.45
CA GLU A 715 6.02 24.94 45.19
C GLU A 715 6.06 24.46 46.64
N SER A 716 6.79 25.21 47.47
CA SER A 716 6.97 24.91 48.88
C SER A 716 6.19 25.88 49.76
N GLU A 717 5.60 25.36 50.84
CA GLU A 717 5.06 26.20 51.92
C GLU A 717 6.17 26.83 52.78
N TYR A 718 7.40 26.33 52.68
CA TYR A 718 8.55 26.85 53.41
C TYR A 718 9.06 28.14 52.76
N LYS A 719 8.85 29.27 53.45
CA LYS A 719 9.30 30.61 52.99
C LYS A 719 10.73 30.97 53.39
N ASN A 720 11.34 30.19 54.29
CA ASN A 720 12.67 30.46 54.84
C ASN A 720 13.66 29.40 54.34
N ASP A 721 14.89 29.83 54.08
CA ASP A 721 16.00 28.95 53.70
C ASP A 721 16.43 28.00 54.83
N GLU A 722 16.01 28.29 56.07
CA GLU A 722 16.29 27.46 57.24
C GLU A 722 15.08 26.60 57.64
N LEU A 723 15.23 25.28 57.55
CA LEU A 723 14.27 24.29 58.01
C LEU A 723 14.76 23.67 59.32
N ILE A 724 13.96 23.76 60.38
CA ILE A 724 14.28 23.16 61.68
C ILE A 724 13.38 21.96 61.91
N ILE A 725 13.96 20.76 61.93
CA ILE A 725 13.23 19.52 62.23
C ILE A 725 13.97 18.71 63.28
N SER A 726 13.25 17.93 64.08
CA SER A 726 13.88 16.88 64.89
C SER A 726 14.32 15.74 63.96
N SER A 727 15.39 15.02 64.32
CA SER A 727 15.75 13.80 63.57
C SER A 727 14.56 12.83 63.57
N GLY A 728 14.17 12.24 62.44
CA GLY A 728 12.95 11.44 62.30
C GLY A 728 11.70 12.26 61.95
N GLY A 729 11.80 13.59 61.87
CA GLY A 729 10.74 14.47 61.38
C GLY A 729 10.45 14.31 59.88
N TYR A 730 9.30 14.82 59.46
CA TYR A 730 8.80 14.72 58.09
C TYR A 730 8.81 16.08 57.39
N LEU A 731 9.21 16.09 56.12
CA LEU A 731 9.10 17.23 55.20
C LEU A 731 8.18 16.86 54.03
N SER A 732 7.61 17.88 53.37
CA SER A 732 6.80 17.72 52.17
C SER A 732 7.20 18.74 51.11
N PHE A 733 7.38 18.30 49.88
CA PHE A 733 7.72 19.15 48.74
C PHE A 733 6.86 18.81 47.52
N LEU A 734 6.42 19.83 46.78
CA LEU A 734 5.66 19.68 45.55
C LEU A 734 6.41 20.37 44.40
N PHE A 735 6.66 19.65 43.31
CA PHE A 735 7.23 20.21 42.10
C PHE A 735 6.21 20.17 40.96
N ASN A 736 6.18 21.22 40.16
CA ASN A 736 5.44 21.29 38.89
C ASN A 736 6.42 21.41 37.72
N LEU A 737 6.13 20.72 36.62
CA LEU A 737 6.89 20.84 35.37
C LEU A 737 6.42 22.01 34.53
N TYR A 738 7.37 22.65 33.86
CA TYR A 738 7.14 23.78 32.96
C TYR A 738 7.87 23.59 31.63
N ASP A 739 7.24 24.06 30.57
CA ASP A 739 7.83 24.17 29.23
C ASP A 739 8.56 25.51 29.02
N ASP A 740 9.13 25.75 27.84
CA ASP A 740 9.86 26.99 27.52
C ASP A 740 8.97 28.25 27.55
N GLN A 741 7.65 28.08 27.37
CA GLN A 741 6.70 29.19 27.44
C GLN A 741 6.22 29.46 28.85
N LYS A 742 6.77 28.76 29.84
CA LYS A 742 6.33 28.80 31.24
C LYS A 742 4.90 28.29 31.42
N ASN A 743 4.39 27.46 30.50
CA ASN A 743 3.14 26.76 30.70
C ASN A 743 3.36 25.63 31.71
N ILE A 744 2.43 25.47 32.66
CA ILE A 744 2.40 24.30 33.53
C ILE A 744 2.04 23.08 32.69
N ILE A 745 2.86 22.04 32.76
CA ILE A 745 2.61 20.78 32.08
C ILE A 745 1.67 19.96 32.96
N GLU A 746 0.38 19.89 32.64
CA GLU A 746 -0.58 19.06 33.42
C GLU A 746 -0.45 17.56 33.13
N ASP A 747 0.25 17.18 32.06
CA ASP A 747 0.49 15.81 31.57
C ASP A 747 -0.67 14.83 31.85
N LYS A 748 -1.86 15.14 31.32
CA LYS A 748 -3.06 14.31 31.50
C LYS A 748 -2.86 12.87 31.00
N THR A 749 -1.89 12.66 30.12
CA THR A 749 -1.49 11.38 29.55
C THR A 749 -0.49 10.57 30.40
N ASN A 750 0.12 11.17 31.43
CA ASN A 750 1.25 10.61 32.17
C ASN A 750 2.45 10.20 31.28
N TYR A 751 2.70 10.94 30.21
CA TYR A 751 3.81 10.68 29.29
C TYR A 751 5.19 10.94 29.94
N TYR A 752 5.26 11.89 30.89
CA TYR A 752 6.49 12.34 31.55
C TYR A 752 6.73 11.69 32.92
N ASN A 753 6.08 10.56 33.20
CA ASN A 753 6.20 9.84 34.48
C ASN A 753 7.57 9.20 34.75
N THR A 754 8.47 9.23 33.77
CA THR A 754 9.86 8.77 33.88
C THR A 754 10.79 9.83 34.46
N ILE A 755 10.36 11.09 34.51
CA ILE A 755 11.12 12.16 35.17
C ILE A 755 10.95 11.99 36.68
N LEU A 756 12.06 11.89 37.39
CA LEU A 756 12.06 11.72 38.84
C LEU A 756 12.90 12.80 39.53
N ILE A 757 12.43 13.24 40.70
CA ILE A 757 13.19 14.13 41.59
C ILE A 757 13.61 13.32 42.80
N LYS A 758 14.90 13.44 43.12
CA LYS A 758 15.56 12.81 44.25
C LYS A 758 16.11 13.89 45.18
N LEU A 759 15.79 13.75 46.46
CA LEU A 759 16.28 14.62 47.53
C LEU A 759 17.51 13.98 48.18
N THR A 760 18.57 14.77 48.32
CA THR A 760 19.84 14.38 48.92
C THR A 760 20.23 15.35 50.05
N LEU A 761 20.97 14.85 51.05
CA LEU A 761 21.49 15.65 52.16
C LEU A 761 23.01 15.71 52.09
N PHE A 762 23.57 16.90 52.25
CA PHE A 762 25.01 17.14 52.30
C PHE A 762 25.40 17.70 53.65
N ASN A 763 26.53 17.21 54.17
CA ASN A 763 27.13 17.70 55.40
C ASN A 763 28.65 17.68 55.25
N ASP A 764 29.30 18.82 55.49
CA ASP A 764 30.76 18.96 55.36
C ASP A 764 31.54 17.99 56.28
N LYS A 765 30.90 17.49 57.34
CA LYS A 765 31.49 16.56 58.31
C LYS A 765 31.25 15.08 57.99
N ASN A 766 30.65 14.75 56.84
CA ASN A 766 30.28 13.38 56.45
C ASN A 766 29.51 12.62 57.55
N LEU A 767 28.57 13.30 58.22
CA LEU A 767 27.74 12.67 59.24
C LEU A 767 26.82 11.61 58.62
N TYR A 768 26.63 10.49 59.31
CA TYR A 768 25.70 9.45 58.89
C TYR A 768 24.25 9.94 58.95
N TYR A 769 23.51 9.72 57.87
CA TYR A 769 22.09 10.01 57.77
C TYR A 769 21.38 8.93 56.95
N HIS A 770 20.05 8.93 57.03
CA HIS A 770 19.16 8.08 56.26
C HIS A 770 17.90 8.87 55.90
N ILE A 771 17.44 8.77 54.65
CA ILE A 771 16.25 9.48 54.17
C ILE A 771 15.27 8.46 53.58
N ASN A 772 13.99 8.54 53.98
CA ASN A 772 12.90 7.79 53.37
C ASN A 772 11.96 8.72 52.61
N GLY A 773 11.35 8.22 51.53
CA GLY A 773 10.39 8.99 50.72
C GLY A 773 11.04 10.13 49.93
N ASN A 774 12.35 10.04 49.69
CA ASN A 774 13.15 11.08 49.06
C ASN A 774 13.13 11.05 47.53
N VAL A 775 12.31 10.20 46.92
CA VAL A 775 12.14 10.12 45.47
C VAL A 775 10.66 10.27 45.12
N CYS A 776 10.35 11.10 44.13
CA CYS A 776 9.04 11.14 43.49
C CYS A 776 9.19 11.12 41.97
N ASN A 777 8.14 10.69 41.28
CA ASN A 777 8.01 10.79 39.83
C ASN A 777 6.93 11.82 39.48
N PHE A 778 7.03 12.44 38.31
CA PHE A 778 5.99 13.35 37.83
C PHE A 778 4.74 12.61 37.35
N MET A 779 3.68 12.63 38.14
CA MET A 779 2.36 12.12 37.77
C MET A 779 1.43 13.29 37.49
N PHE A 780 0.81 13.34 36.31
CA PHE A 780 0.00 14.48 35.87
C PHE A 780 0.73 15.82 36.02
N GLY A 781 2.02 15.83 35.66
CA GLY A 781 2.84 17.03 35.72
C GLY A 781 3.35 17.43 37.10
N LYS A 782 3.07 16.63 38.13
CA LYS A 782 3.39 16.94 39.53
C LYS A 782 4.22 15.85 40.19
N CYS A 783 5.26 16.26 40.90
CA CYS A 783 6.11 15.36 41.70
C CYS A 783 5.92 15.73 43.16
N THR A 784 5.34 14.84 43.96
CA THR A 784 5.09 15.11 45.38
C THR A 784 5.94 14.20 46.26
N LEU A 785 6.92 14.79 46.96
CA LEU A 785 7.70 14.15 48.00
C LEU A 785 6.92 14.25 49.33
N ASN A 786 5.88 13.44 49.48
CA ASN A 786 5.11 13.40 50.72
C ASN A 786 5.83 12.53 51.76
N ASN A 787 5.92 13.03 52.99
CA ASN A 787 6.49 12.30 54.13
C ASN A 787 7.98 11.95 53.98
N VAL A 788 8.80 12.90 53.52
CA VAL A 788 10.26 12.75 53.52
C VAL A 788 10.74 12.65 54.96
N LYS A 789 11.10 11.46 55.42
CA LYS A 789 11.60 11.22 56.78
C LYS A 789 13.12 11.30 56.80
N ILE A 790 13.67 12.29 57.49
CA ILE A 790 15.12 12.49 57.61
C ILE A 790 15.58 12.00 58.98
N VAL A 791 16.37 10.92 59.04
CA VAL A 791 16.98 10.41 60.27
C VAL A 791 18.48 10.68 60.20
N ALA A 792 18.97 11.63 60.99
CA ALA A 792 20.35 12.10 60.92
C ALA A 792 20.90 12.50 62.30
N ILE A 793 22.23 12.54 62.44
CA ILE A 793 22.87 13.06 63.65
C ILE A 793 22.53 14.57 63.78
N PRO A 794 22.16 15.09 64.97
CA PRO A 794 21.88 16.51 65.13
C PRO A 794 23.01 17.39 64.61
N GLY A 795 22.67 18.39 63.80
CA GLY A 795 23.62 19.22 63.08
C GLY A 795 22.97 19.96 61.91
N LYS A 796 23.77 20.78 61.23
CA LYS A 796 23.34 21.51 60.02
C LYS A 796 23.65 20.68 58.78
N TYR A 797 22.68 20.58 57.89
CA TYR A 797 22.76 19.89 56.61
C TYR A 797 22.31 20.83 55.50
N SER A 798 22.77 20.59 54.28
CA SER A 798 22.24 21.22 53.06
C SER A 798 21.40 20.20 52.32
N LEU A 799 20.11 20.49 52.17
CA LEU A 799 19.17 19.68 51.41
C LEU A 799 19.16 20.17 49.97
N LYS A 800 19.44 19.24 49.05
CA LYS A 800 19.48 19.51 47.60
C LYS A 800 18.52 18.58 46.87
N PHE A 801 18.08 19.04 45.71
CA PHE A 801 17.23 18.29 44.80
C PHE A 801 18.02 17.97 43.53
N GLU A 802 17.95 16.72 43.13
CA GLU A 802 18.54 16.19 41.91
C GLU A 802 17.39 15.67 41.03
N ILE A 803 17.53 15.82 39.71
CA ILE A 803 16.56 15.30 38.74
C ILE A 803 17.24 14.20 37.93
N GLU A 804 16.63 13.02 37.86
CA GLU A 804 17.12 11.94 37.01
C GLU A 804 16.15 11.81 35.82
N THR A 805 16.65 12.07 34.61
CA THR A 805 15.84 12.19 33.39
C THR A 805 16.72 12.13 32.13
N ASN A 806 16.11 11.79 30.99
CA ASN A 806 16.73 11.90 29.66
C ASN A 806 16.53 13.29 29.02
N TYR A 807 15.79 14.18 29.70
CA TYR A 807 15.53 15.53 29.25
C TYR A 807 16.48 16.52 29.93
N ASN A 808 16.84 17.60 29.25
CA ASN A 808 17.66 18.67 29.83
C ASN A 808 16.81 19.60 30.72
N ILE A 809 16.35 19.08 31.86
CA ILE A 809 15.48 19.78 32.80
C ILE A 809 16.31 20.35 33.95
N THR A 810 16.13 21.63 34.25
CA THR A 810 16.72 22.25 35.44
C THR A 810 15.73 22.29 36.60
N ILE A 811 16.19 22.09 37.83
CA ILE A 811 15.36 22.34 39.01
C ILE A 811 15.54 23.80 39.42
N ILE A 812 14.44 24.53 39.55
CA ILE A 812 14.38 25.86 40.15
C ILE A 812 13.84 25.67 41.57
N ALA A 813 14.76 25.42 42.49
CA ALA A 813 14.50 25.29 43.91
C ALA A 813 15.70 25.81 44.69
N ASP A 814 15.45 26.55 45.77
CA ASP A 814 16.50 26.95 46.69
C ASP A 814 17.01 25.73 47.45
N ASN A 815 18.31 25.72 47.77
CA ASN A 815 18.87 24.74 48.69
C ASN A 815 18.44 25.12 50.11
N PHE A 816 17.86 24.18 50.85
CA PHE A 816 17.47 24.43 52.23
C PHE A 816 18.60 24.07 53.18
N ASN A 817 18.93 24.98 54.08
CA ASN A 817 19.73 24.70 55.25
C ASN A 817 18.82 24.02 56.28
N VAL A 818 19.02 22.73 56.47
CA VAL A 818 18.23 21.94 57.42
C VAL A 818 19.01 21.78 58.72
N GLU A 819 18.51 22.37 59.79
CA GLU A 819 19.00 22.11 61.14
C GLU A 819 18.25 20.92 61.73
N ILE A 820 18.94 19.79 61.82
CA ILE A 820 18.47 18.61 62.52
C ILE A 820 18.74 18.82 64.01
N THR A 821 17.67 19.03 64.76
CA THR A 821 17.72 19.22 66.21
C THR A 821 17.63 17.89 66.96
N LYS A 822 17.91 17.94 68.26
CA LYS A 822 17.59 16.84 69.18
C LYS A 822 16.06 16.68 69.27
N CYS A 823 15.63 15.56 69.83
CA CYS A 823 14.20 15.31 70.04
C CYS A 823 13.60 16.35 70.97
N LYS A 824 12.37 16.78 70.68
CA LYS A 824 11.61 17.62 71.59
C LYS A 824 11.29 16.83 72.86
N ASP A 825 11.01 17.52 73.97
CA ASP A 825 10.73 16.87 75.27
C ASP A 825 9.55 15.90 75.24
N ASN A 826 8.68 15.98 74.24
CA ASN A 826 7.53 15.11 74.03
C ASN A 826 7.76 13.97 73.01
N GLU A 827 8.95 13.88 72.42
CA GLU A 827 9.36 12.85 71.46
C GLU A 827 10.27 11.80 72.12
N ILE A 828 10.39 10.61 71.54
CA ILE A 828 11.23 9.53 72.05
C ILE A 828 12.52 9.44 71.25
N GLU A 829 13.65 9.47 71.95
CA GLU A 829 14.97 9.22 71.36
C GLU A 829 15.16 7.73 71.07
N ILE A 830 15.25 7.35 69.79
CA ILE A 830 15.62 6.00 69.35
C ILE A 830 16.94 6.05 68.59
N TYR A 831 17.93 5.29 69.04
CA TYR A 831 19.22 5.16 68.41
C TYR A 831 19.26 3.88 67.56
N SER A 832 19.61 4.03 66.29
CA SER A 832 19.95 2.88 65.43
C SER A 832 21.20 2.15 65.94
N ARG A 833 21.46 0.93 65.42
CA ARG A 833 22.71 0.19 65.72
C ARG A 833 23.98 0.98 65.38
N ASN A 834 23.88 1.95 64.47
CA ASN A 834 24.99 2.82 64.04
C ASN A 834 25.02 4.15 64.83
N GLY A 835 24.23 4.29 65.89
CA GLY A 835 24.21 5.48 66.75
C GLY A 835 23.44 6.68 66.19
N ILE A 836 22.76 6.56 65.05
CA ILE A 836 21.93 7.65 64.49
C ILE A 836 20.66 7.79 65.34
N LEU A 837 20.46 8.99 65.89
CA LEU A 837 19.26 9.38 66.64
C LEU A 837 18.08 9.51 65.68
N SER A 838 16.93 8.95 66.03
CA SER A 838 15.61 9.12 65.40
C SER A 838 14.63 9.48 66.50
N CYS A 839 14.04 10.66 66.40
CA CYS A 839 12.95 11.13 67.24
C CYS A 839 11.66 10.57 66.68
N GLU A 840 11.00 9.74 67.47
CA GLU A 840 9.72 9.20 67.10
C GLU A 840 8.63 9.80 67.99
N THR A 841 7.47 10.02 67.39
CA THR A 841 6.28 10.30 68.18
C THR A 841 5.96 9.09 69.04
N PRO A 842 5.62 9.28 70.33
CA PRO A 842 5.35 8.18 71.22
C PRO A 842 4.17 7.35 70.71
N ILE A 843 4.40 6.05 70.57
CA ILE A 843 3.40 5.04 70.22
C ILE A 843 2.71 4.68 71.53
N CYS A 844 1.45 5.07 71.68
CA CYS A 844 0.57 4.58 72.73
C CYS A 844 -0.19 3.34 72.23
N HIS A 845 -0.79 2.59 73.15
CA HIS A 845 -1.65 1.46 72.80
C HIS A 845 -2.72 1.88 71.79
N ASP A 846 -3.11 1.02 70.86
CA ASP A 846 -4.16 1.32 69.85
C ASP A 846 -5.51 1.75 70.47
N SER A 847 -5.70 1.44 71.75
CA SER A 847 -6.84 1.87 72.53
C SER A 847 -6.78 3.35 72.93
N CYS A 848 -5.61 4.01 72.87
CA CYS A 848 -5.41 5.43 73.12
C CYS A 848 -5.81 6.30 71.92
N PRO A 849 -6.84 7.17 72.02
CA PRO A 849 -7.38 7.94 70.89
C PRO A 849 -6.58 9.23 70.62
N VAL A 850 -5.28 9.07 70.33
CA VAL A 850 -4.32 10.15 70.09
C VAL A 850 -4.81 11.08 68.97
N GLY A 851 -4.85 12.39 69.22
CA GLY A 851 -5.26 13.40 68.24
C GLY A 851 -6.77 13.71 68.20
N SER A 852 -7.60 12.96 68.93
CA SER A 852 -9.04 13.26 69.08
C SER A 852 -9.46 13.49 70.52
N ARG A 853 -9.18 12.52 71.40
CA ARG A 853 -9.64 12.49 72.80
C ARG A 853 -8.50 12.25 73.79
N ALA A 854 -7.29 12.00 73.29
CA ALA A 854 -6.10 11.82 74.09
C ALA A 854 -4.87 12.43 73.41
N THR A 855 -3.82 12.67 74.19
CA THR A 855 -2.45 12.91 73.74
C THR A 855 -1.56 11.78 74.26
N CYS A 856 -0.62 11.30 73.44
CA CYS A 856 0.34 10.29 73.88
C CYS A 856 1.57 10.98 74.46
N ILE A 857 1.93 10.62 75.69
CA ILE A 857 3.07 11.20 76.40
C ILE A 857 4.16 10.15 76.50
N SER A 858 5.37 10.53 76.07
CA SER A 858 6.58 9.73 76.19
C SER A 858 6.89 9.39 77.66
N ALA A 859 7.30 8.15 77.92
CA ALA A 859 7.83 7.75 79.22
C ALA A 859 9.30 8.20 79.45
N ASN A 860 9.88 8.93 78.51
CA ASN A 860 11.29 9.36 78.50
C ASN A 860 12.30 8.20 78.59
N ILE A 861 11.92 7.01 78.11
CA ILE A 861 12.82 5.85 78.01
C ILE A 861 13.46 5.82 76.62
N LYS A 862 14.78 6.02 76.55
CA LYS A 862 15.54 5.96 75.30
C LYS A 862 15.47 4.55 74.68
N ASN A 863 15.52 4.46 73.35
CA ASN A 863 15.54 3.22 72.55
C ASN A 863 14.32 2.31 72.66
N LYS A 864 13.23 2.77 73.25
CA LYS A 864 12.02 1.96 73.41
C LYS A 864 10.80 2.83 73.20
N ASN A 865 10.25 2.79 72.00
CA ASN A 865 8.97 3.40 71.68
C ASN A 865 7.90 2.30 71.67
N SER A 866 7.25 2.09 72.83
CA SER A 866 6.32 0.98 72.99
C SER A 866 5.01 1.42 73.64
N PRO A 867 3.87 0.89 73.16
CA PRO A 867 2.54 1.21 73.70
C PRO A 867 2.37 0.86 75.18
N PHE A 868 3.21 -0.02 75.72
CA PHE A 868 3.11 -0.48 77.12
C PHE A 868 3.80 0.46 78.13
N ILE A 869 4.66 1.36 77.66
CA ILE A 869 5.44 2.26 78.52
C ILE A 869 4.98 3.72 78.34
N ASN A 870 4.62 4.13 77.13
CA ASN A 870 4.10 5.47 76.89
C ASN A 870 2.70 5.63 77.47
N THR A 871 2.41 6.81 78.03
CA THR A 871 1.18 7.06 78.77
C THR A 871 0.16 7.79 77.90
N CYS A 872 -1.04 7.23 77.80
CA CYS A 872 -2.19 7.88 77.17
C CYS A 872 -2.80 8.91 78.14
N LYS A 873 -2.82 10.19 77.79
CA LYS A 873 -3.45 11.24 78.60
C LYS A 873 -4.72 11.75 77.95
N CYS A 874 -5.84 11.70 78.67
CA CYS A 874 -7.14 12.12 78.15
C CYS A 874 -7.31 13.64 78.09
N ILE A 875 -8.03 14.12 77.08
CA ILE A 875 -8.46 15.51 76.93
C ILE A 875 -9.76 15.69 77.74
N ASN A 876 -10.02 16.89 78.30
CA ASN A 876 -11.16 17.16 79.20
C ASN A 876 -12.52 16.72 78.62
N GLY A 877 -13.34 16.05 79.44
CA GLY A 877 -14.64 15.48 79.05
C GLY A 877 -14.64 13.96 78.82
N TYR A 878 -13.48 13.31 78.92
CA TYR A 878 -13.29 11.86 78.75
C TYR A 878 -12.41 11.28 79.89
N THR A 879 -12.74 10.10 80.39
CA THR A 879 -12.05 9.38 81.46
C THR A 879 -11.72 7.93 81.04
N GLY A 880 -11.07 7.16 81.92
CA GLY A 880 -10.70 5.76 81.66
C GLY A 880 -9.29 5.58 81.08
N ILE A 881 -8.72 4.38 81.23
CA ILE A 881 -7.34 4.01 80.80
C ILE A 881 -7.10 4.27 79.30
N ASN A 882 -8.17 4.30 78.50
CA ASN A 882 -8.15 4.54 77.06
C ASN A 882 -8.86 5.83 76.66
N CYS A 883 -9.21 6.71 77.60
CA CYS A 883 -9.95 7.95 77.31
C CYS A 883 -11.27 7.71 76.55
N ASP A 884 -11.87 6.56 76.79
CA ASP A 884 -13.05 6.01 76.14
C ASP A 884 -14.33 6.30 76.93
N GLN A 885 -14.23 6.55 78.23
CA GLN A 885 -15.38 6.82 79.08
C GLN A 885 -15.78 8.30 78.97
N VAL A 886 -16.80 8.57 78.16
CA VAL A 886 -17.51 9.85 78.20
C VAL A 886 -18.47 9.81 79.38
N ILE A 887 -18.64 10.93 80.08
CA ILE A 887 -19.66 11.02 81.13
C ILE A 887 -21.07 11.04 80.48
N PHE A 888 -21.67 9.83 80.35
CA PHE A 888 -23.10 9.37 80.20
C PHE A 888 -23.83 9.10 78.84
N LEU A 889 -24.85 8.20 78.97
CA LEU A 889 -26.00 7.70 78.13
C LEU A 889 -25.79 6.56 77.08
N ASN A 890 -26.58 5.47 77.18
CA ASN A 890 -26.47 4.20 76.42
C ASN A 890 -27.68 3.94 75.49
N PHE A 891 -27.41 3.65 74.19
CA PHE A 891 -28.39 3.42 73.10
C PHE A 891 -28.25 2.03 72.43
N GLY A 892 -27.89 0.99 73.20
CA GLY A 892 -27.56 -0.34 72.66
C GLY A 892 -28.66 -1.08 71.89
N GLU A 893 -29.94 -0.89 72.20
CA GLU A 893 -31.01 -1.76 71.66
C GLU A 893 -31.47 -1.41 70.23
N ALA A 894 -31.21 -0.19 69.75
CA ALA A 894 -31.58 0.21 68.38
C ALA A 894 -30.70 -0.45 67.29
N GLY A 895 -29.47 -0.86 67.64
CA GLY A 895 -28.55 -1.52 66.71
C GLY A 895 -28.97 -2.94 66.34
N THR A 896 -29.59 -3.66 67.29
CA THR A 896 -30.02 -5.06 67.09
C THR A 896 -31.16 -5.16 66.06
N VAL A 897 -32.10 -4.21 66.08
CA VAL A 897 -33.21 -4.15 65.09
C VAL A 897 -32.68 -3.89 63.68
N LEU A 898 -31.70 -3.00 63.52
CA LEU A 898 -31.12 -2.67 62.22
C LEU A 898 -30.38 -3.86 61.59
N ILE A 899 -29.65 -4.63 62.40
CA ILE A 899 -28.94 -5.83 61.92
C ILE A 899 -29.93 -6.91 61.48
N LEU A 900 -30.97 -7.19 62.27
CA LEU A 900 -32.00 -8.17 61.91
C LEU A 900 -32.74 -7.79 60.62
N PHE A 901 -32.93 -6.50 60.37
CA PHE A 901 -33.52 -6.00 59.14
C PHE A 901 -32.62 -6.23 57.90
N ILE A 902 -31.32 -5.93 57.99
CA ILE A 902 -30.37 -6.15 56.89
C ILE A 902 -30.33 -7.64 56.52
N PHE A 903 -30.35 -8.54 57.51
CA PHE A 903 -30.39 -9.98 57.25
C PHE A 903 -31.66 -10.43 56.52
N CYS A 904 -32.83 -9.83 56.82
CA CYS A 904 -34.07 -10.16 56.11
C CYS A 904 -33.94 -9.84 54.61
N ILE A 905 -33.38 -8.68 54.27
CA ILE A 905 -33.22 -8.25 52.86
C ILE A 905 -32.33 -9.24 52.10
N PHE A 906 -31.19 -9.64 52.66
CA PHE A 906 -30.27 -10.56 51.99
C PHE A 906 -30.89 -11.93 51.71
N ILE A 907 -31.68 -12.47 52.64
CA ILE A 907 -32.34 -13.77 52.45
C ILE A 907 -33.46 -13.68 51.41
N PHE A 908 -34.22 -12.58 51.37
CA PHE A 908 -35.24 -12.38 50.33
C PHE A 908 -34.61 -12.27 48.92
N TYR A 909 -33.48 -11.59 48.76
CA TYR A 909 -32.76 -11.53 47.49
C TYR A 909 -32.20 -12.90 47.05
N GLY A 910 -31.67 -13.69 47.99
CA GLY A 910 -31.16 -15.03 47.70
C GLY A 910 -32.25 -16.05 47.32
N TYR A 911 -33.47 -15.86 47.85
CA TYR A 911 -34.62 -16.71 47.57
C TYR A 911 -35.16 -16.54 46.14
N GLU A 912 -35.41 -15.31 45.68
CA GLU A 912 -36.03 -15.03 44.36
C GLU A 912 -35.08 -15.20 43.17
N LEU A 913 -33.76 -15.11 43.41
CA LEU A 913 -32.73 -15.27 42.39
C LEU A 913 -32.12 -16.68 42.36
N GLY A 914 -32.53 -17.58 43.26
CA GLY A 914 -32.06 -18.96 43.30
C GLY A 914 -32.72 -19.82 42.23
N ILE A 915 -31.94 -20.68 41.56
CA ILE A 915 -32.46 -21.62 40.56
C ILE A 915 -32.90 -22.91 41.29
N SER A 916 -34.20 -23.17 41.31
CA SER A 916 -34.78 -24.38 41.90
C SER A 916 -34.71 -25.55 40.92
N ASP A 917 -34.41 -26.74 41.45
CA ASP A 917 -34.16 -27.99 40.73
C ASP A 917 -35.40 -28.56 40.03
N VAL A 918 -35.72 -28.05 38.83
CA VAL A 918 -36.63 -28.74 37.91
C VAL A 918 -36.02 -28.70 36.52
N LEU A 919 -35.05 -29.57 36.28
CA LEU A 919 -34.92 -30.38 35.05
C LEU A 919 -33.66 -31.23 35.16
N THR A 920 -33.86 -32.50 35.53
CA THR A 920 -32.90 -33.59 35.39
C THR A 920 -32.50 -33.75 33.93
N CYS A 921 -31.28 -33.39 33.57
CA CYS A 921 -30.54 -34.08 32.52
C CYS A 921 -29.04 -33.86 32.74
N SER A 922 -28.36 -34.99 32.96
CA SER A 922 -26.91 -35.08 32.98
C SER A 922 -26.36 -34.67 31.64
N ASP A 923 -25.68 -33.53 31.57
CA ASP A 923 -24.46 -33.41 30.76
C ASP A 923 -23.63 -32.24 31.25
N LYS A 924 -22.31 -32.46 31.32
CA LYS A 924 -21.32 -31.48 31.76
C LYS A 924 -21.43 -30.24 30.87
N ILE A 925 -21.76 -29.09 31.46
CA ILE A 925 -21.68 -27.79 30.80
C ILE A 925 -20.22 -27.56 30.35
N LYS A 926 -19.94 -27.84 29.07
CA LYS A 926 -18.67 -27.52 28.41
C LYS A 926 -18.88 -26.20 27.68
N TYR A 927 -18.26 -25.13 28.18
CA TYR A 927 -18.21 -23.86 27.46
C TYR A 927 -17.36 -24.05 26.19
N ILE A 928 -18.00 -23.98 25.03
CA ILE A 928 -17.32 -24.00 23.72
C ILE A 928 -16.79 -22.58 23.46
N SER A 929 -15.47 -22.43 23.36
CA SER A 929 -14.83 -21.27 22.74
C SER A 929 -14.92 -21.41 21.22
N SER A 930 -16.06 -21.08 20.62
CA SER A 930 -16.21 -21.02 19.17
C SER A 930 -16.09 -19.57 18.72
N SER A 931 -15.00 -19.29 17.98
CA SER A 931 -14.82 -18.10 17.15
C SER A 931 -15.97 -17.98 16.15
N PHE A 932 -16.92 -17.09 16.43
CA PHE A 932 -17.93 -16.66 15.48
C PHE A 932 -17.38 -15.48 14.67
N SER A 933 -16.81 -15.76 13.49
CA SER A 933 -16.71 -14.75 12.44
C SER A 933 -18.12 -14.40 11.97
N LYS A 934 -18.62 -13.23 12.37
CA LYS A 934 -19.84 -12.67 11.77
C LYS A 934 -19.56 -12.35 10.29
N PRO A 935 -20.49 -12.66 9.37
CA PRO A 935 -20.47 -12.06 8.04
C PRO A 935 -20.83 -10.58 8.20
N GLU A 936 -19.91 -9.70 7.85
CA GLU A 936 -20.20 -8.27 7.74
C GLU A 936 -21.27 -8.06 6.67
N ILE A 937 -22.43 -7.58 7.11
CA ILE A 937 -23.43 -6.98 6.25
C ILE A 937 -22.94 -5.57 5.93
N ASP A 938 -22.47 -5.43 4.70
CA ASP A 938 -22.01 -4.21 4.05
C ASP A 938 -23.09 -3.10 4.09
N PRO A 939 -22.85 -1.96 4.79
CA PRO A 939 -23.75 -0.80 4.75
C PRO A 939 -23.75 -0.05 3.39
N SER A 940 -22.94 -0.47 2.41
CA SER A 940 -22.83 0.19 1.10
C SER A 940 -23.97 -0.16 0.12
N GLN A 941 -24.85 -1.12 0.43
CA GLN A 941 -25.95 -1.48 -0.48
C GLN A 941 -27.19 -0.58 -0.44
N LYS A 942 -27.27 0.41 0.46
CA LYS A 942 -28.40 1.37 0.49
C LYS A 942 -28.13 2.69 -0.25
N ILE A 943 -26.87 2.95 -0.63
CA ILE A 943 -26.49 4.14 -1.45
C ILE A 943 -26.27 3.74 -2.93
N ARG A 944 -26.10 2.46 -3.21
CA ARG A 944 -25.89 1.93 -4.58
C ARG A 944 -27.17 1.82 -5.42
N LYS A 945 -28.36 1.98 -4.83
CA LYS A 945 -29.66 1.89 -5.54
C LYS A 945 -30.20 3.24 -6.05
N ASP A 946 -29.74 4.35 -5.46
CA ASP A 946 -30.15 5.70 -5.89
C ASP A 946 -29.09 6.38 -6.79
N LEU A 947 -27.83 5.93 -6.76
CA LEU A 947 -26.74 6.42 -7.62
C LEU A 947 -26.57 5.66 -8.96
N LEU A 948 -27.21 4.48 -9.13
CA LEU A 948 -27.26 3.77 -10.41
C LEU A 948 -28.44 4.16 -11.31
N LYS A 949 -29.36 5.00 -10.81
CA LYS A 949 -30.55 5.44 -11.56
C LYS A 949 -30.35 6.75 -12.34
N SER A 950 -29.22 7.44 -12.16
CA SER A 950 -28.90 8.71 -12.81
C SER A 950 -27.80 8.62 -13.87
N TYR A 951 -27.36 7.41 -14.25
CA TYR A 951 -26.24 7.23 -15.22
C TYR A 951 -26.60 6.35 -16.43
N TYR A 952 -27.87 5.94 -16.59
CA TYR A 952 -28.35 5.14 -17.73
C TYR A 952 -29.61 5.70 -18.41
N MET A 953 -29.83 7.01 -18.33
CA MET A 953 -30.83 7.68 -19.17
C MET A 953 -30.18 8.80 -19.96
N GLU A 954 -29.50 8.44 -21.05
CA GLU A 954 -29.39 9.20 -22.30
C GLU A 954 -28.48 8.41 -23.25
N GLU A 955 -29.07 7.54 -24.07
CA GLU A 955 -28.84 7.41 -25.52
C GLU A 955 -29.43 6.10 -26.07
N SER A 956 -30.09 6.20 -27.22
CA SER A 956 -30.62 5.17 -28.12
C SER A 956 -31.99 4.53 -27.80
N ASN A 957 -33.05 5.21 -28.24
CA ASN A 957 -34.16 4.54 -28.93
C ASN A 957 -33.74 4.38 -30.40
N ASP A 958 -33.67 3.14 -30.92
CA ASP A 958 -34.45 2.72 -32.08
C ASP A 958 -34.09 1.30 -32.58
N SER A 959 -35.18 0.57 -32.88
CA SER A 959 -35.34 -0.66 -33.67
C SER A 959 -35.15 -2.04 -32.99
N PRO A 960 -36.18 -2.91 -33.04
CA PRO A 960 -36.15 -4.29 -32.59
C PRO A 960 -36.01 -5.26 -33.77
N ASP A 961 -35.27 -6.36 -33.61
CA ASP A 961 -35.69 -7.66 -34.16
C ASP A 961 -34.80 -8.83 -33.72
N SER A 962 -35.48 -9.91 -33.26
CA SER A 962 -35.12 -11.34 -33.37
C SER A 962 -33.75 -11.80 -32.80
N SER A 963 -33.58 -12.90 -32.09
CA SER A 963 -34.29 -14.18 -32.07
C SER A 963 -33.82 -14.98 -30.85
N ASN A 964 -34.73 -15.78 -30.30
CA ASN A 964 -34.50 -16.75 -29.24
C ASN A 964 -33.53 -17.85 -29.69
N GLU A 965 -32.53 -18.17 -28.87
CA GLU A 965 -32.03 -19.54 -28.75
C GLU A 965 -31.74 -19.83 -27.26
N ASP A 966 -32.65 -20.60 -26.67
CA ASP A 966 -32.44 -21.37 -25.45
C ASP A 966 -31.39 -22.45 -25.72
N ILE A 967 -30.33 -22.50 -24.91
CA ILE A 967 -29.43 -23.67 -24.86
C ILE A 967 -29.30 -24.10 -23.40
N ASP A 968 -29.94 -25.25 -23.15
CA ASP A 968 -29.79 -26.11 -21.99
C ASP A 968 -28.35 -26.54 -21.75
N LEU A 969 -27.92 -26.49 -20.49
CA LEU A 969 -26.68 -27.11 -20.01
C LEU A 969 -27.02 -28.12 -18.90
N TYR A 970 -27.08 -29.39 -19.29
CA TYR A 970 -27.08 -30.54 -18.40
C TYR A 970 -25.91 -31.47 -18.77
N GLU A 971 -25.28 -32.02 -17.72
CA GLU A 971 -24.28 -33.11 -17.68
C GLU A 971 -22.85 -32.77 -18.18
N ILE A 972 -21.75 -33.09 -17.47
CA ILE A 972 -21.39 -34.38 -16.85
C ILE A 972 -20.46 -34.17 -15.63
N GLN A 973 -20.72 -34.96 -14.58
CA GLN A 973 -19.91 -35.21 -13.40
C GLN A 973 -18.64 -36.04 -13.70
N ASN A 974 -17.57 -35.81 -12.93
CA ASN A 974 -16.81 -36.82 -12.15
C ASN A 974 -15.30 -36.53 -12.13
N SER A 975 -14.79 -36.19 -10.94
CA SER A 975 -13.72 -36.94 -10.26
C SER A 975 -13.23 -36.16 -9.03
N SER A 976 -13.73 -36.53 -7.86
CA SER A 976 -12.95 -36.41 -6.62
C SER A 976 -13.36 -37.51 -5.64
N SER A 977 -12.38 -38.35 -5.36
CA SER A 977 -12.43 -39.50 -4.48
C SER A 977 -12.23 -39.08 -3.01
N HIS A 978 -12.97 -39.78 -2.16
CA HIS A 978 -12.66 -40.16 -0.77
C HIS A 978 -12.09 -39.12 0.19
N TYR A 979 -12.94 -38.68 1.14
CA TYR A 979 -12.63 -38.82 2.58
C TYR A 979 -13.92 -39.03 3.38
N GLU A 980 -13.82 -39.90 4.39
CA GLU A 980 -14.89 -40.58 5.10
C GLU A 980 -15.80 -39.67 5.94
N LYS A 981 -17.09 -40.02 5.92
CA LYS A 981 -18.14 -39.55 6.83
C LYS A 981 -17.96 -40.19 8.21
N ASN A 982 -17.87 -39.37 9.24
CA ASN A 982 -18.42 -39.69 10.56
C ASN A 982 -19.58 -38.73 10.85
N SER A 983 -20.77 -39.30 10.93
CA SER A 983 -22.02 -38.63 11.28
C SER A 983 -22.13 -38.47 12.79
N MET A 984 -22.28 -37.24 13.28
CA MET A 984 -22.89 -36.96 14.58
C MET A 984 -24.11 -36.08 14.35
N THR A 985 -25.27 -36.64 14.68
CA THR A 985 -26.56 -35.97 14.82
C THR A 985 -26.48 -34.86 15.85
N VAL A 986 -26.53 -33.61 15.40
CA VAL A 986 -26.69 -32.43 16.25
C VAL A 986 -28.15 -32.33 16.65
N GLN A 987 -28.47 -32.69 17.88
CA GLN A 987 -29.74 -32.33 18.52
C GLN A 987 -29.75 -30.82 18.74
N SER A 988 -30.82 -30.18 18.30
CA SER A 988 -31.05 -28.74 18.43
C SER A 988 -31.24 -28.34 19.90
N GLU A 989 -30.28 -27.65 20.48
CA GLU A 989 -30.40 -27.02 21.80
C GLU A 989 -31.33 -25.80 21.75
N LYS A 990 -32.18 -25.67 22.78
CA LYS A 990 -33.12 -24.55 22.94
C LYS A 990 -32.37 -23.24 23.17
N ILE A 991 -32.43 -22.35 22.19
CA ILE A 991 -31.93 -20.98 22.27
C ILE A 991 -32.82 -20.20 23.26
N TYR A 992 -32.21 -19.68 24.33
CA TYR A 992 -32.90 -18.73 25.21
C TYR A 992 -33.17 -17.44 24.43
N THR A 993 -34.44 -17.18 24.15
CA THR A 993 -34.89 -16.00 23.41
C THR A 993 -34.74 -14.76 24.28
N VAL A 994 -34.55 -13.60 23.66
CA VAL A 994 -34.52 -12.27 24.33
C VAL A 994 -35.74 -12.08 25.24
N GLU A 995 -36.86 -12.73 24.92
CA GLU A 995 -38.08 -12.77 25.73
C GLU A 995 -37.87 -13.41 27.11
N SER A 996 -37.09 -14.50 27.19
CA SER A 996 -36.75 -15.16 28.45
C SER A 996 -35.87 -14.30 29.35
N PHE A 997 -34.92 -13.57 28.75
CA PHE A 997 -34.07 -12.62 29.46
C PHE A 997 -34.85 -11.39 29.94
N ASN A 998 -35.74 -10.86 29.09
CA ASN A 998 -36.62 -9.76 29.48
C ASN A 998 -37.59 -10.16 30.59
N LYS A 999 -38.08 -11.42 30.61
CA LYS A 999 -38.93 -11.93 31.70
C LYS A 999 -38.18 -11.98 33.03
N MET A 1000 -36.89 -12.32 33.01
CA MET A 1000 -36.01 -12.26 34.18
C MET A 1000 -35.74 -10.82 34.62
N LEU A 1001 -35.48 -9.89 33.68
CA LEU A 1001 -35.28 -8.48 33.97
C LEU A 1001 -36.54 -7.82 34.56
N THR A 1002 -37.72 -8.18 34.05
CA THR A 1002 -39.02 -7.68 34.53
C THR A 1002 -39.29 -8.14 35.97
N LYS A 1003 -38.95 -9.40 36.29
CA LYS A 1003 -38.99 -9.90 37.68
C LYS A 1003 -38.04 -9.12 38.61
N LEU A 1004 -36.84 -8.80 38.14
CA LEU A 1004 -35.85 -8.02 38.89
C LEU A 1004 -36.33 -6.59 39.17
N CYS A 1005 -36.99 -5.96 38.20
CA CYS A 1005 -37.63 -4.65 38.37
C CYS A 1005 -38.83 -4.71 39.34
N SER A 1006 -39.67 -5.75 39.25
CA SER A 1006 -40.78 -5.97 40.20
C SER A 1006 -40.27 -6.11 41.64
N LEU A 1007 -39.18 -6.84 41.83
CA LEU A 1007 -38.56 -7.03 43.14
C LEU A 1007 -38.05 -5.72 43.74
N ASN A 1008 -37.46 -4.84 42.92
CA ASN A 1008 -37.01 -3.53 43.37
C ASN A 1008 -38.18 -2.62 43.76
N ILE A 1009 -39.35 -2.75 43.11
CA ILE A 1009 -40.55 -2.00 43.49
C ILE A 1009 -41.10 -2.49 44.84
N GLU A 1010 -41.18 -3.81 45.04
CA GLU A 1010 -41.58 -4.40 46.33
C GLU A 1010 -40.63 -3.98 47.47
N LEU A 1011 -39.33 -3.87 47.18
CA LEU A 1011 -38.34 -3.39 48.13
C LEU A 1011 -38.57 -1.92 48.53
N ILE A 1012 -38.87 -1.05 47.56
CA ILE A 1012 -39.18 0.36 47.82
C ILE A 1012 -40.44 0.48 48.70
N VAL A 1013 -41.47 -0.33 48.41
CA VAL A 1013 -42.70 -0.36 49.23
C VAL A 1013 -42.41 -0.83 50.66
N SER A 1014 -41.55 -1.84 50.82
CA SER A 1014 -41.13 -2.32 52.15
C SER A 1014 -40.38 -1.24 52.95
N TYR A 1015 -39.53 -0.46 52.28
CA TYR A 1015 -38.79 0.66 52.90
C TYR A 1015 -39.73 1.75 53.39
N LEU A 1016 -40.79 2.06 52.64
CA LEU A 1016 -41.78 3.06 53.05
C LEU A 1016 -42.58 2.61 54.28
N VAL A 1017 -42.95 1.33 54.37
CA VAL A 1017 -43.63 0.78 55.56
C VAL A 1017 -42.75 0.88 56.81
N ILE A 1018 -41.45 0.67 56.67
CA ILE A 1018 -40.51 0.73 57.79
C ILE A 1018 -40.24 2.16 58.24
N ILE A 1019 -40.13 3.10 57.29
CA ILE A 1019 -40.06 4.52 57.61
C ILE A 1019 -41.32 4.94 58.36
N LEU A 1020 -42.50 4.47 57.94
CA LEU A 1020 -43.76 4.74 58.62
C LEU A 1020 -43.76 4.19 60.07
N LEU A 1021 -43.34 2.94 60.28
CA LEU A 1021 -43.24 2.34 61.63
C LEU A 1021 -42.20 3.06 62.52
N SER A 1022 -41.10 3.53 61.92
CA SER A 1022 -40.08 4.31 62.62
C SER A 1022 -40.59 5.68 63.04
N ILE A 1023 -41.36 6.35 62.18
CA ILE A 1023 -42.04 7.62 62.49
C ILE A 1023 -43.09 7.41 63.58
N ILE A 1024 -43.89 6.34 63.51
CA ILE A 1024 -44.86 6.00 64.56
C ILE A 1024 -44.15 5.78 65.91
N SER A 1025 -43.03 5.07 65.92
CA SER A 1025 -42.19 4.86 67.12
C SER A 1025 -41.65 6.18 67.69
N LEU A 1026 -41.18 7.08 66.82
CA LEU A 1026 -40.72 8.43 67.21
C LEU A 1026 -41.86 9.28 67.79
N ILE A 1027 -43.06 9.23 67.20
CA ILE A 1027 -44.24 9.94 67.69
C ILE A 1027 -44.68 9.40 69.06
N ILE A 1028 -44.68 8.08 69.26
CA ILE A 1028 -44.98 7.46 70.56
C ILE A 1028 -43.92 7.87 71.59
N SER A 1029 -42.64 7.85 71.23
CA SER A 1029 -41.55 8.27 72.10
C SER A 1029 -41.64 9.75 72.50
N TYR A 1030 -41.99 10.61 71.55
CA TYR A 1030 -42.22 12.04 71.80
C TYR A 1030 -43.43 12.28 72.72
N LYS A 1031 -44.53 11.54 72.53
CA LYS A 1031 -45.75 11.69 73.33
C LYS A 1031 -45.59 11.29 74.79
N TYR A 1032 -44.65 10.40 75.11
CA TYR A 1032 -44.34 9.98 76.49
C TYR A 1032 -43.19 10.77 77.13
N SER A 1033 -42.65 11.79 76.47
CA SER A 1033 -41.49 12.60 76.91
C SER A 1033 -41.83 13.75 77.88
N TYR A 1034 -42.93 13.68 78.63
CA TYR A 1034 -43.25 14.68 79.65
C TYR A 1034 -43.12 14.11 81.06
N SER A 1035 -42.06 14.49 81.77
CA SER A 1035 -41.92 14.28 83.22
C SER A 1035 -40.98 15.30 83.87
N GLU A 1036 -41.26 15.60 85.15
CA GLU A 1036 -40.84 16.78 85.93
C GLU A 1036 -39.32 17.05 86.01
N LEU A 1037 -39.00 18.35 85.97
CA LEU A 1037 -37.68 18.93 86.20
C LEU A 1037 -37.35 18.93 87.71
N VAL A 1038 -36.22 18.34 88.09
CA VAL A 1038 -35.70 18.38 89.47
C VAL A 1038 -34.33 19.06 89.46
N LYS A 1039 -34.13 20.01 90.37
CA LYS A 1039 -32.91 20.84 90.49
C LYS A 1039 -32.02 20.30 91.61
N ASP A 1040 -30.72 20.16 91.37
CA ASP A 1040 -29.78 19.69 92.40
C ASP A 1040 -29.17 20.84 93.23
N ASN A 1041 -28.33 20.48 94.22
CA ASN A 1041 -27.74 21.42 95.18
C ASN A 1041 -26.70 22.39 94.57
N ASN A 1042 -26.30 22.21 93.31
CA ASN A 1042 -25.47 23.17 92.56
C ASN A 1042 -26.32 24.12 91.68
N MET A 1043 -27.64 24.11 91.85
CA MET A 1043 -28.61 24.88 91.08
C MET A 1043 -28.71 24.49 89.59
N GLU A 1044 -28.38 23.26 89.22
CA GLU A 1044 -28.59 22.76 87.85
C GLU A 1044 -29.82 21.86 87.74
N TRP A 1045 -30.53 21.96 86.61
CA TRP A 1045 -31.81 21.30 86.37
C TRP A 1045 -31.65 20.00 85.58
N TYR A 1046 -32.30 18.92 86.04
CA TYR A 1046 -32.27 17.60 85.39
C TYR A 1046 -33.68 17.04 85.14
N TYR A 1047 -33.84 16.29 84.04
CA TYR A 1047 -35.08 15.60 83.69
C TYR A 1047 -35.05 14.14 84.16
N LYS A 1048 -36.10 13.67 84.83
CA LYS A 1048 -36.26 12.26 85.22
C LYS A 1048 -37.08 11.51 84.16
N PHE A 1049 -36.43 10.77 83.27
CA PHE A 1049 -37.08 10.04 82.16
C PHE A 1049 -37.41 8.58 82.54
N SER A 1050 -38.58 8.06 82.18
CA SER A 1050 -38.99 6.67 82.43
C SER A 1050 -38.77 5.79 81.20
N ILE A 1051 -37.59 5.15 81.10
CA ILE A 1051 -37.12 4.39 79.92
C ILE A 1051 -37.77 3.00 79.77
N ALA A 1052 -38.35 2.45 80.84
CA ALA A 1052 -38.78 1.05 80.88
C ALA A 1052 -39.88 0.64 79.87
N LYS A 1053 -40.61 1.60 79.28
CA LYS A 1053 -41.70 1.29 78.31
C LYS A 1053 -41.25 1.25 76.85
N ILE A 1054 -40.10 1.84 76.50
CA ILE A 1054 -39.60 1.90 75.11
C ILE A 1054 -38.83 0.62 74.75
N ASP A 1055 -38.08 0.03 75.69
CA ASP A 1055 -37.38 -1.27 75.51
C ASP A 1055 -38.35 -2.40 75.13
N LEU A 1056 -39.52 -2.46 75.77
CA LEU A 1056 -40.50 -3.51 75.52
C LEU A 1056 -41.00 -3.50 74.06
N PHE A 1057 -41.17 -2.31 73.49
CA PHE A 1057 -41.63 -2.14 72.11
C PHE A 1057 -40.54 -2.54 71.10
N ILE A 1058 -39.30 -2.12 71.32
CA ILE A 1058 -38.14 -2.47 70.48
C ILE A 1058 -37.86 -3.99 70.51
N THR A 1059 -38.04 -4.61 71.67
CA THR A 1059 -37.93 -6.06 71.84
C THR A 1059 -39.01 -6.82 71.05
N MET A 1060 -40.26 -6.35 71.06
CA MET A 1060 -41.35 -6.97 70.28
C MET A 1060 -41.11 -6.91 68.77
N VAL A 1061 -40.63 -5.77 68.25
CA VAL A 1061 -40.31 -5.62 66.82
C VAL A 1061 -39.16 -6.56 66.41
N SER A 1062 -38.17 -6.75 67.27
CA SER A 1062 -37.04 -7.67 67.03
C SER A 1062 -37.51 -9.13 66.88
N ILE A 1063 -38.48 -9.57 67.68
CA ILE A 1063 -39.01 -10.95 67.63
C ILE A 1063 -39.75 -11.22 66.31
N ILE A 1064 -40.50 -10.25 65.78
CA ILE A 1064 -41.22 -10.39 64.51
C ILE A 1064 -40.23 -10.61 63.35
N PHE A 1065 -39.14 -9.86 63.30
CA PHE A 1065 -38.11 -10.03 62.26
C PHE A 1065 -37.40 -11.39 62.35
N MET A 1066 -37.18 -11.93 63.55
CA MET A 1066 -36.63 -13.28 63.71
C MET A 1066 -37.58 -14.36 63.14
N ILE A 1067 -38.90 -14.23 63.34
CA ILE A 1067 -39.88 -15.19 62.80
C ILE A 1067 -39.88 -15.17 61.26
N ILE A 1068 -39.82 -13.97 60.65
CA ILE A 1068 -39.74 -13.81 59.20
C ILE A 1068 -38.47 -14.47 58.62
N LEU A 1069 -37.33 -14.29 59.29
CA LEU A 1069 -36.06 -14.93 58.87
C LEU A 1069 -36.15 -16.45 58.87
N ILE A 1070 -36.72 -17.05 59.92
CA ILE A 1070 -36.85 -18.51 60.03
C ILE A 1070 -37.71 -19.08 58.89
N ILE A 1071 -38.79 -18.39 58.50
CA ILE A 1071 -39.64 -18.81 57.38
C ILE A 1071 -38.91 -18.68 56.04
N GLY A 1072 -38.15 -17.60 55.83
CA GLY A 1072 -37.38 -17.36 54.60
C GLY A 1072 -36.25 -18.37 54.38
N VAL A 1073 -35.48 -18.68 55.43
CA VAL A 1073 -34.36 -19.64 55.36
C VAL A 1073 -34.82 -21.02 54.90
N LYS A 1074 -35.97 -21.50 55.39
CA LYS A 1074 -36.49 -22.83 55.04
C LYS A 1074 -36.78 -22.98 53.54
N LYS A 1075 -37.12 -21.90 52.84
CA LYS A 1075 -37.35 -21.91 51.40
C LYS A 1075 -36.05 -21.88 50.58
N VAL A 1076 -35.01 -21.19 51.07
CA VAL A 1076 -33.70 -21.09 50.40
C VAL A 1076 -32.99 -22.44 50.31
N TRP A 1077 -33.20 -23.33 51.29
CA TRP A 1077 -32.63 -24.69 51.29
C TRP A 1077 -33.09 -25.59 50.13
N ASN A 1078 -34.14 -25.22 49.39
CA ASN A 1078 -34.61 -25.97 48.23
C ASN A 1078 -33.95 -25.57 46.89
N ASN A 1079 -33.02 -24.60 46.89
CA ASN A 1079 -32.34 -24.12 45.69
C ASN A 1079 -30.92 -24.70 45.57
N ILE A 1080 -30.50 -25.12 44.37
CA ILE A 1080 -29.16 -25.73 44.15
C ILE A 1080 -28.08 -24.66 43.97
N TYR A 1081 -28.40 -23.55 43.32
CA TYR A 1081 -27.47 -22.44 43.07
C TYR A 1081 -28.10 -21.13 43.52
N ILE A 1082 -27.32 -20.35 44.29
CA ILE A 1082 -27.67 -19.00 44.76
C ILE A 1082 -26.66 -18.04 44.13
N PHE A 1083 -27.16 -16.97 43.49
CA PHE A 1083 -26.31 -15.97 42.83
C PHE A 1083 -25.50 -15.17 43.85
N ARG A 1084 -24.17 -15.12 43.69
CA ARG A 1084 -23.25 -14.28 44.48
C ARG A 1084 -22.72 -13.14 43.61
N SER A 1085 -23.15 -11.91 43.89
CA SER A 1085 -22.61 -10.70 43.23
C SER A 1085 -21.50 -10.11 44.07
N ASP A 1086 -20.26 -10.57 43.84
CA ASP A 1086 -19.10 -9.98 44.51
C ASP A 1086 -18.67 -8.71 43.76
N LYS A 1087 -19.26 -7.58 44.18
CA LYS A 1087 -18.99 -6.16 43.85
C LYS A 1087 -19.94 -5.52 42.82
N PRO A 1088 -20.69 -4.48 43.20
CA PRO A 1088 -21.34 -3.59 42.24
C PRO A 1088 -20.28 -2.61 41.72
N LYS A 1089 -19.54 -2.99 40.66
CA LYS A 1089 -18.82 -1.97 39.89
C LYS A 1089 -19.86 -1.14 39.14
N LYS A 1090 -19.83 0.18 39.35
CA LYS A 1090 -20.65 1.17 38.65
C LYS A 1090 -20.55 0.95 37.14
N TYR A 1091 -21.63 0.48 36.52
CA TYR A 1091 -21.82 0.56 35.09
C TYR A 1091 -22.55 1.87 34.79
N PHE A 1092 -21.81 2.92 34.44
CA PHE A 1092 -22.37 4.03 33.70
C PHE A 1092 -22.20 3.73 32.21
N ILE A 1093 -23.32 3.61 31.51
CA ILE A 1093 -23.38 3.51 30.05
C ILE A 1093 -23.14 4.91 29.49
N THR A 1094 -21.92 5.19 29.03
CA THR A 1094 -21.70 6.25 28.04
C THR A 1094 -21.56 5.60 26.67
N LYS A 1095 -22.53 5.91 25.80
CA LYS A 1095 -22.62 5.43 24.43
C LYS A 1095 -21.57 6.15 23.58
N THR A 1096 -20.42 5.52 23.36
CA THR A 1096 -19.48 5.92 22.31
C THR A 1096 -19.54 4.90 21.16
N ARG A 1097 -19.76 5.46 19.96
CA ARG A 1097 -19.78 4.77 18.67
C ARG A 1097 -18.35 4.66 18.16
N ASN A 1098 -18.00 3.48 17.66
CA ASN A 1098 -16.91 3.11 16.74
C ASN A 1098 -15.85 2.14 17.33
N ASN A 1099 -15.71 1.04 16.59
CA ASN A 1099 -14.82 -0.12 16.71
C ASN A 1099 -13.33 0.33 16.56
N GLU A 1100 -12.28 -0.33 17.07
CA GLU A 1100 -11.99 -1.74 17.33
C GLU A 1100 -10.99 -1.89 18.50
N THR A 1101 -11.18 -2.90 19.37
CA THR A 1101 -10.18 -3.92 19.80
C THR A 1101 -10.84 -4.79 20.88
N ASP A 1102 -11.15 -6.04 20.52
CA ASP A 1102 -11.71 -7.04 21.43
C ASP A 1102 -10.59 -7.59 22.35
N GLU A 1103 -10.45 -7.04 23.56
CA GLU A 1103 -9.94 -7.80 24.70
C GLU A 1103 -11.13 -8.51 25.38
N ILE A 1104 -11.22 -9.82 25.22
CA ILE A 1104 -12.18 -10.65 25.94
C ILE A 1104 -11.76 -10.72 27.41
N MET A 1105 -12.45 -9.95 28.26
CA MET A 1105 -12.40 -10.09 29.71
C MET A 1105 -13.03 -11.42 30.12
N SER A 1106 -12.21 -12.44 30.41
CA SER A 1106 -12.72 -13.71 30.95
C SER A 1106 -13.16 -13.55 32.41
N ILE A 1107 -14.46 -13.69 32.66
CA ILE A 1107 -15.02 -13.74 34.02
C ILE A 1107 -15.03 -15.21 34.46
N LYS A 1108 -14.10 -15.60 35.33
CA LYS A 1108 -14.19 -16.87 36.07
C LYS A 1108 -15.33 -16.74 37.09
N MET A 1109 -16.46 -17.40 36.84
CA MET A 1109 -17.49 -17.62 37.85
C MET A 1109 -17.17 -18.91 38.63
N ASN A 1110 -16.96 -18.78 39.95
CA ASN A 1110 -16.77 -19.92 40.84
C ASN A 1110 -18.15 -20.41 41.31
N ASN A 1111 -18.51 -21.65 40.97
CA ASN A 1111 -19.71 -22.31 41.49
C ASN A 1111 -19.45 -22.81 42.93
N ILE A 1112 -20.18 -22.28 43.90
CA ILE A 1112 -20.06 -22.64 45.32
C ILE A 1112 -21.27 -23.51 45.71
N LYS A 1113 -21.04 -24.62 46.43
CA LYS A 1113 -22.12 -25.46 46.94
C LYS A 1113 -22.82 -24.75 48.12
N PRO A 1114 -24.15 -24.90 48.31
CA PRO A 1114 -24.88 -24.22 49.39
C PRO A 1114 -24.30 -24.43 50.80
N LYS A 1115 -23.64 -25.56 51.05
CA LYS A 1115 -22.96 -25.86 52.32
C LYS A 1115 -21.77 -24.92 52.58
N ASP A 1116 -20.95 -24.65 51.57
CA ASP A 1116 -19.77 -23.79 51.67
C ASP A 1116 -20.20 -22.32 51.82
N LEU A 1117 -21.33 -21.93 51.20
CA LEU A 1117 -21.93 -20.61 51.40
C LEU A 1117 -22.45 -20.42 52.84
N MET A 1118 -23.04 -21.46 53.44
CA MET A 1118 -23.50 -21.40 54.83
C MET A 1118 -22.32 -21.34 55.81
N GLU A 1119 -21.21 -22.03 55.52
CA GLU A 1119 -19.96 -21.92 56.30
C GLU A 1119 -19.33 -20.53 56.14
N ASP A 1120 -19.29 -19.97 54.93
CA ASP A 1120 -18.88 -18.59 54.67
C ASP A 1120 -19.76 -17.57 55.41
N TYR A 1121 -21.09 -17.78 55.46
CA TYR A 1121 -22.02 -16.89 56.17
C TYR A 1121 -21.96 -17.03 57.69
N ILE A 1122 -21.72 -18.23 58.22
CA ILE A 1122 -21.45 -18.42 59.65
C ILE A 1122 -20.09 -17.80 60.00
N CYS A 1123 -19.12 -17.85 59.09
CA CYS A 1123 -17.85 -17.16 59.22
C CYS A 1123 -18.03 -15.63 59.16
N LEU A 1124 -18.84 -15.12 58.23
CA LEU A 1124 -19.20 -13.70 58.12
C LEU A 1124 -20.04 -13.23 59.31
N TYR A 1125 -20.93 -14.05 59.88
CA TYR A 1125 -21.68 -13.72 61.10
C TYR A 1125 -20.75 -13.73 62.31
N LYS A 1126 -19.83 -14.70 62.43
CA LYS A 1126 -18.78 -14.69 63.46
C LYS A 1126 -17.86 -13.49 63.31
N GLU A 1127 -17.43 -13.16 62.10
CA GLU A 1127 -16.63 -11.97 61.82
C GLU A 1127 -17.43 -10.68 62.05
N CYS A 1128 -18.68 -10.54 61.56
CA CYS A 1128 -19.54 -9.37 61.77
C CYS A 1128 -19.94 -9.17 63.23
N SER A 1129 -20.17 -10.26 63.98
CA SER A 1129 -20.36 -10.22 65.44
C SER A 1129 -19.08 -9.75 66.17
N ASN A 1130 -17.91 -9.94 65.55
CA ASN A 1130 -16.63 -9.39 66.02
C ASN A 1130 -16.37 -7.96 65.50
N PHE A 1131 -16.95 -7.56 64.36
CA PHE A 1131 -16.84 -6.22 63.77
C PHE A 1131 -17.68 -5.17 64.50
N LEU A 1132 -18.71 -5.60 65.25
CA LEU A 1132 -19.64 -4.69 65.92
C LEU A 1132 -19.60 -4.94 67.44
N LYS A 1133 -18.52 -4.49 68.08
CA LYS A 1133 -18.46 -4.41 69.54
C LYS A 1133 -19.00 -3.07 70.00
N ILE A 1134 -20.17 -3.10 70.63
CA ILE A 1134 -20.69 -1.95 71.39
C ILE A 1134 -19.94 -1.93 72.72
N LYS A 1135 -19.00 -1.01 72.83
CA LYS A 1135 -18.30 -0.70 74.08
C LYS A 1135 -18.39 0.81 74.28
N ASP A 1136 -18.88 1.22 75.45
CA ASP A 1136 -19.09 2.62 75.84
C ASP A 1136 -20.13 3.38 74.99
N GLY A 1137 -21.24 2.72 74.65
CA GLY A 1137 -22.41 3.37 74.03
C GLY A 1137 -22.24 3.86 72.60
N LYS A 1138 -21.09 3.60 71.94
CA LYS A 1138 -20.85 3.93 70.52
C LYS A 1138 -20.55 2.67 69.71
N VAL A 1139 -21.15 2.60 68.52
CA VAL A 1139 -20.93 1.52 67.55
C VAL A 1139 -19.61 1.76 66.81
N LYS A 1140 -18.60 0.91 67.04
CA LYS A 1140 -17.29 1.00 66.35
C LYS A 1140 -17.15 -0.16 65.36
N LEU A 1141 -17.17 0.15 64.06
CA LEU A 1141 -16.85 -0.76 62.95
C LEU A 1141 -15.33 -0.79 62.72
N ILE A 1142 -14.69 -1.95 62.83
CA ILE A 1142 -13.23 -2.07 62.72
C ILE A 1142 -12.85 -2.81 61.43
N VAL A 1143 -12.58 -2.14 60.31
CA VAL A 1143 -12.08 -2.81 59.09
C VAL A 1143 -10.56 -3.06 59.20
N ASN A 1144 -10.14 -4.32 59.29
CA ASN A 1144 -8.71 -4.68 59.37
C ASN A 1144 -8.14 -4.98 57.97
N LYS A 1145 -6.96 -4.43 57.64
CA LYS A 1145 -6.44 -4.35 56.26
C LYS A 1145 -5.33 -5.37 55.94
N SER A 1146 -5.10 -6.38 56.77
CA SER A 1146 -4.02 -7.34 56.58
C SER A 1146 -4.50 -8.79 56.71
N ASN A 1147 -4.75 -9.44 55.57
CA ASN A 1147 -4.63 -10.88 55.35
C ASN A 1147 -4.45 -11.11 53.84
N ARG A 1148 -3.20 -11.17 53.39
CA ARG A 1148 -2.82 -11.75 52.09
C ARG A 1148 -2.41 -13.20 52.37
N CYS A 1149 -3.15 -14.16 51.83
CA CYS A 1149 -2.75 -15.56 51.77
C CYS A 1149 -2.55 -16.00 50.31
N LEU A 1150 -1.35 -16.53 50.03
CA LEU A 1150 -0.97 -17.56 49.03
C LEU A 1150 -0.67 -17.14 47.56
N PRO A 1151 0.06 -17.96 46.77
CA PRO A 1151 1.52 -17.87 46.57
C PRO A 1151 1.89 -17.59 45.10
N ILE A 1152 3.17 -17.31 44.82
CA ILE A 1152 3.72 -17.20 43.47
C ILE A 1152 4.54 -18.47 43.18
N GLU A 1153 4.15 -19.21 42.13
CA GLU A 1153 5.03 -20.09 41.35
C GLU A 1153 5.15 -19.54 39.92
N ASN A 1154 6.32 -19.77 39.31
CA ASN A 1154 6.83 -19.18 38.08
C ASN A 1154 6.02 -19.47 36.80
N SER A 1155 5.82 -18.44 35.97
CA SER A 1155 6.16 -18.37 34.53
C SER A 1155 5.99 -16.94 34.02
#